data_AF-A0A7X6CCL5-F1
#
_entry.id   AF-A0A7X6CCL5-F1
#
_cell.length_a   1.000
_cell.length_b   1.000
_cell.length_c   1.000
_cell.angle_alpha   90.00
_cell.angle_beta   90.00
_cell.angle_gamma   90.00
#
_symmetry.space_group_name_H-M   'P 1'
#
loop_
_entity.id
_entity.type
_entity.pdbx_description
1 polymer ?
#
loop_
_entity_poly.entity_id
_entity_poly.type
_entity_poly.pdbx_seq_one_letter_code
_entity_poly.pdbx_strand_id
1 'polypeptide(L)'
;MCRTFCRSAFSYFHHRCECHFSFSLGWIGNYVANRVSAEDDKYALIRQLAVAIAAIGGTSFRRANLTNANFSYATLKNTDFTQSNITRTLWHKSSMLDWAIPGATILNNPKIRDLLVSRNGKDKSYEQANLRGANLSDADLCGANLRNADLTDATLEAANLDRANLTQVQAIGANFSNAQMTGVCGLGSWNIDSTTNLEWADSRWIYLLEDPKPGTDDRERRPHNVEFEFAPGEFTKFFQEVTNTVDLIFRQGLDATAFNQSFVQVQVQNEGTELELQAIENKGDGVVVVKVNVPVDADKAKIHQELMQAYDEKLAALDAKYQAQFDRYQAQFDSQTAQIETQTSIIERIKQQNADKLALIQKLTAQKPDKLAILTIENSTETQSATIRVEIWSDDDHFLPKKFTGELPPAAEVVALYRQWQSQYNAQLPSGPKRSNPADNCSNSYRIKYNENQTTNFSIDSLRTSAQQFETSLNAWLKSDSFRIIEDKLRQNFDPNDEVRVVIQTQNDLLWRIPWHCWEFFQDYPKAEVALSGPNNDRKVKVAARNRLRILVILGDSQGIDVNADRQIIASLPAAEIVILEQPTKEECDRTLGDEKGWDILFFSGHSYSKADCSTGVIQLNEKEQLTIEELRDVLSSAIARNLHLAIFNSCDGLGLARQLADLHLPQTIVMREPMPDRAAQKFLKDFLSYYSSGKSLYVSVREARKKLQKLEPDFPNASWLPVIWQNQAERPRNLVSAIDSESRSFYTNLM
;
A
#
# COMPACT_ATOMS: atom_id res chain seq x y z
N MET A 1 -14.03 -49.86 -31.14
CA MET A 1 -13.95 -50.37 -29.75
C MET A 1 -15.00 -49.80 -28.78
N CYS A 2 -15.84 -48.82 -29.15
CA CYS A 2 -16.90 -48.30 -28.25
C CYS A 2 -18.30 -48.96 -28.35
N ARG A 3 -18.47 -50.05 -29.12
CA ARG A 3 -19.75 -50.81 -29.12
C ARG A 3 -19.80 -51.95 -28.10
N THR A 4 -18.67 -52.27 -27.46
CA THR A 4 -18.56 -53.45 -26.58
C THR A 4 -18.63 -53.12 -25.10
N PHE A 5 -18.40 -51.86 -24.69
CA PHE A 5 -18.40 -51.47 -23.28
C PHE A 5 -19.79 -51.10 -22.72
N CYS A 6 -20.78 -50.82 -23.58
CA CYS A 6 -22.16 -50.54 -23.15
C CYS A 6 -23.04 -51.78 -22.92
N ARG A 7 -22.55 -53.00 -23.17
CA ARG A 7 -23.36 -54.23 -23.01
C ARG A 7 -23.14 -54.99 -21.70
N SER A 8 -22.14 -54.65 -20.88
CA SER A 8 -21.85 -55.39 -19.64
C SER A 8 -22.41 -54.77 -18.35
N ALA A 9 -22.95 -53.54 -18.39
CA ALA A 9 -23.49 -52.87 -17.19
C ALA A 9 -25.03 -52.89 -17.08
N PHE A 10 -25.75 -53.42 -18.08
CA PHE A 10 -27.21 -53.32 -18.19
C PHE A 10 -27.93 -54.68 -18.14
N SER A 11 -27.46 -55.61 -17.30
CA SER A 11 -28.07 -56.95 -17.17
C SER A 11 -28.37 -57.35 -15.71
N TYR A 12 -28.59 -56.41 -14.78
CA TYR A 12 -28.95 -56.80 -13.41
C TYR A 12 -30.14 -56.09 -12.77
N PHE A 13 -30.86 -55.20 -13.45
CA PHE A 13 -32.09 -54.65 -12.89
C PHE A 13 -33.12 -54.44 -13.98
N HIS A 14 -33.94 -55.46 -14.20
CA HIS A 14 -35.19 -55.30 -14.92
C HIS A 14 -36.31 -55.87 -14.05
N HIS A 15 -36.99 -55.00 -13.31
CA HIS A 15 -38.44 -55.08 -13.20
C HIS A 15 -39.07 -53.78 -12.69
N ARG A 16 -39.97 -53.25 -13.54
CA ARG A 16 -41.04 -52.27 -13.27
C ARG A 16 -40.63 -50.81 -12.99
N CYS A 17 -40.51 -50.01 -14.07
CA CYS A 17 -41.05 -48.65 -14.23
C CYS A 17 -40.50 -47.95 -15.50
N GLU A 18 -40.70 -48.50 -16.70
CA GLU A 18 -39.96 -48.00 -17.89
C GLU A 18 -40.69 -47.06 -18.85
N CYS A 19 -42.02 -46.92 -18.80
CA CYS A 19 -42.69 -46.14 -19.86
C CYS A 19 -42.85 -44.63 -19.56
N HIS A 20 -42.72 -44.16 -18.32
CA HIS A 20 -42.85 -42.71 -18.01
C HIS A 20 -41.50 -42.01 -17.70
N PHE A 21 -40.49 -42.73 -17.23
CA PHE A 21 -39.15 -42.16 -16.96
C PHE A 21 -38.29 -41.99 -18.21
N SER A 22 -38.49 -42.82 -19.24
CA SER A 22 -37.72 -42.71 -20.50
C SER A 22 -38.10 -41.48 -21.32
N PHE A 23 -39.35 -41.00 -21.23
CA PHE A 23 -39.78 -39.79 -21.94
C PHE A 23 -39.29 -38.52 -21.25
N SER A 24 -39.30 -38.44 -19.91
CA SER A 24 -38.81 -37.27 -19.17
C SER A 24 -37.28 -37.11 -19.29
N LEU A 25 -36.50 -38.20 -19.27
CA LEU A 25 -35.06 -38.19 -19.53
C LEU A 25 -34.73 -37.75 -20.97
N GLY A 26 -35.54 -38.13 -21.96
CA GLY A 26 -35.39 -37.68 -23.34
C GLY A 26 -35.65 -36.18 -23.51
N TRP A 27 -36.65 -35.64 -22.80
CA TRP A 27 -36.94 -34.20 -22.79
C TRP A 27 -35.88 -33.38 -22.07
N ILE A 28 -35.39 -33.86 -20.92
CA ILE A 28 -34.28 -33.22 -20.19
C ILE A 28 -33.01 -33.30 -21.03
N GLY A 29 -32.74 -34.44 -21.68
CA GLY A 29 -31.61 -34.62 -22.59
C GLY A 29 -31.67 -33.66 -23.78
N ASN A 30 -32.83 -33.53 -24.45
CA ASN A 30 -33.02 -32.56 -25.53
C ASN A 30 -32.93 -31.11 -25.04
N TYR A 31 -33.46 -30.81 -23.86
CA TYR A 31 -33.35 -29.49 -23.25
C TYR A 31 -31.88 -29.14 -22.98
N VAL A 32 -31.14 -30.02 -22.31
CA VAL A 32 -29.70 -29.84 -22.04
C VAL A 32 -28.91 -29.75 -23.35
N ALA A 33 -29.19 -30.60 -24.35
CA ALA A 33 -28.53 -30.55 -25.65
C ALA A 33 -28.79 -29.22 -26.40
N ASN A 34 -30.03 -28.71 -26.33
CA ASN A 34 -30.38 -27.41 -26.90
C ASN A 34 -29.68 -26.26 -26.16
N ARG A 35 -29.58 -26.31 -24.81
CA ARG A 35 -28.86 -25.29 -24.01
C ARG A 35 -27.34 -25.34 -24.23
N VAL A 36 -26.77 -26.53 -24.39
CA VAL A 36 -25.36 -26.75 -24.77
C VAL A 36 -25.08 -26.19 -26.17
N SER A 37 -25.99 -26.41 -27.13
CA SER A 37 -25.88 -25.88 -28.50
C SER A 37 -26.08 -24.36 -28.57
N ALA A 38 -26.84 -23.80 -27.63
CA ALA A 38 -27.04 -22.35 -27.48
C ALA A 38 -25.95 -21.64 -26.65
N GLU A 39 -24.86 -22.35 -26.33
CA GLU A 39 -23.70 -21.81 -25.61
C GLU A 39 -23.99 -21.19 -24.23
N ASP A 40 -24.97 -21.74 -23.51
CA ASP A 40 -25.30 -21.32 -22.14
C ASP A 40 -24.17 -21.68 -21.16
N ASP A 41 -23.60 -20.67 -20.48
CA ASP A 41 -22.49 -20.78 -19.54
C ASP A 41 -22.70 -21.86 -18.47
N LYS A 42 -23.95 -22.09 -18.05
CA LYS A 42 -24.31 -23.10 -17.05
C LYS A 42 -23.95 -24.53 -17.47
N TYR A 43 -23.82 -24.78 -18.78
CA TYR A 43 -23.53 -26.10 -19.34
C TYR A 43 -22.16 -26.16 -20.05
N ALA A 44 -21.28 -25.17 -19.80
CA ALA A 44 -19.96 -25.08 -20.43
C ALA A 44 -19.11 -26.35 -20.23
N LEU A 45 -19.14 -26.98 -19.05
CA LEU A 45 -18.39 -28.20 -18.74
C LEU A 45 -18.88 -29.42 -19.55
N ILE A 46 -20.21 -29.53 -19.75
CA ILE A 46 -20.80 -30.58 -20.58
C ILE A 46 -20.43 -30.36 -22.05
N ARG A 47 -20.46 -29.11 -22.52
CA ARG A 47 -20.03 -28.73 -23.88
C ARG A 47 -18.56 -29.08 -24.10
N GLN A 48 -17.69 -28.70 -23.17
CA GLN A 48 -16.25 -28.96 -23.24
C GLN A 48 -15.95 -30.46 -23.29
N LEU A 49 -16.62 -31.27 -22.46
CA LEU A 49 -16.49 -32.74 -22.51
C LEU A 49 -17.00 -33.32 -23.84
N ALA A 50 -18.15 -32.85 -24.35
CA ALA A 50 -18.70 -33.31 -25.62
C ALA A 50 -17.78 -32.97 -26.80
N VAL A 51 -17.26 -31.74 -26.85
CA VAL A 51 -16.33 -31.27 -27.88
C VAL A 51 -14.98 -32.01 -27.77
N ALA A 52 -14.46 -32.20 -26.55
CA ALA A 52 -13.21 -32.95 -26.33
C ALA A 52 -13.33 -34.42 -26.77
N ILE A 53 -14.44 -35.09 -26.46
CA ILE A 53 -14.68 -36.47 -26.88
C ILE A 53 -14.87 -36.54 -28.41
N ALA A 54 -15.58 -35.59 -29.01
CA ALA A 54 -15.84 -35.58 -30.45
C ALA A 54 -14.58 -35.27 -31.28
N ALA A 55 -13.63 -34.52 -30.73
CA ALA A 55 -12.33 -34.28 -31.35
C ALA A 55 -11.37 -35.49 -31.29
N ILE A 56 -11.63 -36.50 -30.44
CA ILE A 56 -10.86 -37.75 -30.42
C ILE A 56 -11.12 -38.50 -31.75
N GLY A 57 -10.19 -38.37 -32.69
CA GLY A 57 -10.27 -38.92 -34.04
C GLY A 57 -10.74 -37.93 -35.12
N GLY A 58 -10.88 -36.63 -34.79
CA GLY A 58 -11.13 -35.55 -35.75
C GLY A 58 -9.85 -34.92 -36.33
N THR A 59 -9.99 -33.81 -37.07
CA THR A 59 -8.85 -33.10 -37.68
C THR A 59 -8.09 -32.30 -36.61
N SER A 60 -6.78 -32.50 -36.50
CA SER A 60 -5.95 -31.78 -35.53
C SER A 60 -5.01 -30.80 -36.22
N PHE A 61 -5.16 -29.52 -35.91
CA PHE A 61 -4.21 -28.45 -36.20
C PHE A 61 -3.40 -28.03 -34.96
N ARG A 62 -3.30 -28.91 -33.95
CA ARG A 62 -2.52 -28.61 -32.75
C ARG A 62 -1.10 -28.17 -33.11
N ARG A 63 -0.67 -27.03 -32.57
CA ARG A 63 0.66 -26.42 -32.82
C ARG A 63 0.96 -26.11 -34.29
N ALA A 64 -0.03 -26.16 -35.17
CA ALA A 64 0.14 -25.81 -36.56
C ALA A 64 0.29 -24.29 -36.71
N ASN A 65 1.10 -23.88 -37.68
CA ASN A 65 1.10 -22.51 -38.16
C ASN A 65 0.10 -22.39 -39.32
N LEU A 66 -1.04 -21.75 -39.05
CA LEU A 66 -2.12 -21.49 -39.99
C LEU A 66 -2.11 -20.03 -40.46
N THR A 67 -0.98 -19.34 -40.38
CA THR A 67 -0.89 -17.94 -40.78
C THR A 67 -1.36 -17.78 -42.24
N ASN A 68 -2.30 -16.86 -42.49
CA ASN A 68 -2.93 -16.62 -43.80
C ASN A 68 -3.68 -17.83 -44.41
N ALA A 69 -3.95 -18.89 -43.64
CA ALA A 69 -4.73 -20.03 -44.13
C ALA A 69 -6.18 -19.59 -44.45
N ASN A 70 -6.80 -20.26 -45.43
CA ASN A 70 -8.16 -19.96 -45.83
C ASN A 70 -9.09 -21.14 -45.54
N PHE A 71 -9.96 -20.97 -44.53
CA PHE A 71 -11.02 -21.91 -44.16
C PHE A 71 -12.40 -21.41 -44.56
N SER A 72 -12.48 -20.45 -45.50
CA SER A 72 -13.78 -19.96 -45.96
C SER A 72 -14.62 -21.11 -46.50
N TYR A 73 -15.89 -21.16 -46.11
CA TYR A 73 -16.84 -22.24 -46.46
C TYR A 73 -16.46 -23.65 -45.95
N ALA A 74 -15.38 -23.80 -45.16
CA ALA A 74 -14.98 -25.10 -44.63
C ALA A 74 -15.97 -25.59 -43.56
N THR A 75 -16.14 -26.91 -43.46
CA THR A 75 -16.85 -27.54 -42.34
C THR A 75 -15.82 -27.99 -41.30
N LEU A 76 -15.81 -27.36 -40.12
CA LEU A 76 -14.76 -27.52 -39.09
C LEU A 76 -15.25 -28.26 -37.84
N LYS A 77 -16.17 -29.21 -38.05
CA LYS A 77 -16.66 -30.08 -36.98
C LYS A 77 -15.51 -30.91 -36.41
N ASN A 78 -15.46 -31.04 -35.07
CA ASN A 78 -14.48 -31.90 -34.39
C ASN A 78 -13.02 -31.54 -34.71
N THR A 79 -12.74 -30.26 -34.97
CA THR A 79 -11.40 -29.78 -35.31
C THR A 79 -10.70 -29.20 -34.09
N ASP A 80 -9.41 -29.45 -33.92
CA ASP A 80 -8.63 -28.99 -32.77
C ASP A 80 -7.56 -27.95 -33.15
N PHE A 81 -7.69 -26.74 -32.62
CA PHE A 81 -6.79 -25.59 -32.82
C PHE A 81 -5.90 -25.28 -31.60
N THR A 82 -5.78 -26.23 -30.65
CA THR A 82 -5.00 -26.01 -29.44
C THR A 82 -3.55 -25.67 -29.76
N GLN A 83 -3.06 -24.52 -29.27
CA GLN A 83 -1.70 -24.01 -29.51
C GLN A 83 -1.37 -23.71 -30.99
N SER A 84 -2.35 -23.62 -31.88
CA SER A 84 -2.10 -23.21 -33.28
C SER A 84 -1.92 -21.70 -33.39
N ASN A 85 -1.07 -21.25 -34.32
CA ASN A 85 -1.02 -19.86 -34.75
C ASN A 85 -2.06 -19.65 -35.86
N ILE A 86 -3.09 -18.83 -35.59
CA ILE A 86 -4.19 -18.54 -36.54
C ILE A 86 -4.20 -17.09 -37.03
N THR A 87 -3.04 -16.41 -36.96
CA THR A 87 -2.89 -15.03 -37.42
C THR A 87 -3.30 -14.92 -38.90
N ARG A 88 -4.18 -13.96 -39.19
CA ARG A 88 -4.73 -13.63 -40.52
C ARG A 88 -5.44 -14.80 -41.21
N THR A 89 -5.85 -15.83 -40.47
CA THR A 89 -6.64 -16.94 -41.01
C THR A 89 -8.05 -16.48 -41.39
N LEU A 90 -8.52 -16.84 -42.59
CA LEU A 90 -9.87 -16.53 -43.08
C LEU A 90 -10.89 -17.57 -42.65
N TRP A 91 -11.94 -17.15 -41.95
CA TRP A 91 -13.01 -18.01 -41.42
C TRP A 91 -14.37 -17.81 -42.10
N HIS A 92 -14.43 -16.96 -43.12
CA HIS A 92 -15.67 -16.46 -43.71
C HIS A 92 -16.61 -17.60 -44.15
N LYS A 93 -17.84 -17.62 -43.63
CA LYS A 93 -18.85 -18.67 -43.90
C LYS A 93 -18.38 -20.11 -43.60
N SER A 94 -17.36 -20.30 -42.77
CA SER A 94 -17.07 -21.62 -42.22
C SER A 94 -18.22 -22.08 -41.33
N SER A 95 -18.46 -23.39 -41.28
CA SER A 95 -19.56 -24.00 -40.52
C SER A 95 -19.02 -24.95 -39.46
N MET A 96 -19.81 -25.15 -38.39
CA MET A 96 -19.46 -26.00 -37.26
C MET A 96 -18.22 -25.56 -36.46
N LEU A 97 -17.79 -24.29 -36.59
CA LEU A 97 -16.67 -23.74 -35.83
C LEU A 97 -16.97 -23.64 -34.33
N ASP A 98 -18.25 -23.55 -33.95
CA ASP A 98 -18.70 -23.60 -32.55
C ASP A 98 -18.45 -24.96 -31.88
N TRP A 99 -18.22 -26.00 -32.69
CA TRP A 99 -17.93 -27.37 -32.26
C TRP A 99 -16.44 -27.75 -32.43
N ALA A 100 -15.58 -26.77 -32.75
CA ALA A 100 -14.13 -26.95 -32.72
C ALA A 100 -13.59 -26.77 -31.29
N ILE A 101 -12.40 -27.30 -31.01
CA ILE A 101 -11.61 -26.94 -29.82
C ILE A 101 -10.77 -25.72 -30.19
N PRO A 102 -11.13 -24.50 -29.75
CA PRO A 102 -10.42 -23.28 -30.14
C PRO A 102 -9.05 -23.14 -29.46
N GLY A 103 -8.83 -23.79 -28.31
CA GLY A 103 -7.67 -23.56 -27.47
C GLY A 103 -7.60 -22.11 -26.95
N ALA A 104 -6.39 -21.64 -26.62
CA ALA A 104 -6.14 -20.25 -26.20
C ALA A 104 -6.01 -19.28 -27.39
N THR A 105 -6.84 -19.44 -28.43
CA THR A 105 -6.85 -18.59 -29.62
C THR A 105 -8.01 -17.58 -29.58
N ILE A 106 -8.05 -16.63 -30.52
CA ILE A 106 -9.15 -15.64 -30.63
C ILE A 106 -10.53 -16.30 -30.88
N LEU A 107 -10.56 -17.55 -31.36
CA LEU A 107 -11.79 -18.32 -31.58
C LEU A 107 -12.50 -18.73 -30.28
N ASN A 108 -11.82 -18.63 -29.13
CA ASN A 108 -12.43 -18.97 -27.84
C ASN A 108 -13.53 -17.98 -27.44
N ASN A 109 -13.54 -16.77 -28.01
CA ASN A 109 -14.60 -15.80 -27.79
C ASN A 109 -15.70 -15.96 -28.86
N PRO A 110 -16.94 -16.33 -28.47
CA PRO A 110 -18.03 -16.54 -29.41
C PRO A 110 -18.40 -15.29 -30.22
N LYS A 111 -18.29 -14.10 -29.64
CA LYS A 111 -18.55 -12.83 -30.36
C LYS A 111 -17.53 -12.60 -31.48
N ILE A 112 -16.27 -12.95 -31.22
CA ILE A 112 -15.17 -12.83 -32.20
C ILE A 112 -15.32 -13.91 -33.27
N ARG A 113 -15.67 -15.13 -32.88
CA ARG A 113 -15.95 -16.22 -33.82
C ARG A 113 -17.11 -15.86 -34.77
N ASP A 114 -18.21 -15.35 -34.23
CA ASP A 114 -19.33 -14.85 -35.04
C ASP A 114 -18.88 -13.73 -36.00
N LEU A 115 -18.08 -12.77 -35.52
CA LEU A 115 -17.53 -11.70 -36.36
C LEU A 115 -16.66 -12.25 -37.50
N LEU A 116 -15.73 -13.16 -37.21
CA LEU A 116 -14.81 -13.74 -38.20
C LEU A 116 -15.53 -14.58 -39.26
N VAL A 117 -16.61 -15.27 -38.88
CA VAL A 117 -17.41 -16.12 -39.80
C VAL A 117 -18.39 -15.29 -40.61
N SER A 118 -19.15 -14.42 -39.95
CA SER A 118 -20.23 -13.65 -40.57
C SER A 118 -19.75 -12.40 -41.30
N ARG A 119 -18.59 -11.85 -40.90
CA ARG A 119 -18.11 -10.50 -41.27
C ARG A 119 -19.07 -9.37 -40.87
N ASN A 120 -19.99 -9.61 -39.93
CA ASN A 120 -20.96 -8.62 -39.46
C ASN A 120 -20.73 -8.29 -37.97
N GLY A 121 -20.08 -7.16 -37.75
CA GLY A 121 -19.89 -6.52 -36.45
C GLY A 121 -20.69 -5.23 -36.25
N LYS A 122 -21.62 -4.91 -37.16
CA LYS A 122 -22.35 -3.66 -37.17
C LYS A 122 -23.08 -3.40 -35.86
N ASP A 123 -22.88 -2.23 -35.28
CA ASP A 123 -23.46 -1.76 -34.01
C ASP A 123 -23.22 -2.71 -32.81
N LYS A 124 -22.26 -3.64 -32.91
CA LYS A 124 -21.90 -4.58 -31.84
C LYS A 124 -20.75 -4.02 -30.99
N SER A 125 -20.66 -4.50 -29.74
CA SER A 125 -19.56 -4.16 -28.83
C SER A 125 -18.51 -5.28 -28.76
N TYR A 126 -17.27 -4.86 -29.01
CA TYR A 126 -16.02 -5.60 -28.92
C TYR A 126 -15.03 -4.86 -28.01
N GLU A 127 -15.53 -4.09 -27.04
CA GLU A 127 -14.72 -3.40 -26.05
C GLU A 127 -13.78 -4.39 -25.34
N GLN A 128 -12.49 -4.02 -25.23
CA GLN A 128 -11.42 -4.83 -24.65
C GLN A 128 -11.21 -6.20 -25.32
N ALA A 129 -11.75 -6.43 -26.52
CA ALA A 129 -11.59 -7.69 -27.22
C ALA A 129 -10.16 -7.91 -27.72
N ASN A 130 -9.66 -9.14 -27.58
CA ASN A 130 -8.43 -9.58 -28.24
C ASN A 130 -8.74 -10.02 -29.68
N LEU A 131 -8.47 -9.16 -30.64
CA LEU A 131 -8.60 -9.37 -32.08
C LEU A 131 -7.22 -9.45 -32.76
N ARG A 132 -6.17 -9.78 -32.00
CA ARG A 132 -4.79 -9.84 -32.51
C ARG A 132 -4.70 -10.84 -33.66
N GLY A 133 -4.22 -10.36 -34.81
CA GLY A 133 -4.13 -11.13 -36.04
C GLY A 133 -5.49 -11.53 -36.63
N ALA A 134 -6.61 -10.94 -36.23
CA ALA A 134 -7.91 -11.27 -36.81
C ALA A 134 -7.94 -10.91 -38.31
N ASN A 135 -8.53 -11.76 -39.15
CA ASN A 135 -8.84 -11.41 -40.53
C ASN A 135 -10.28 -10.92 -40.61
N LEU A 136 -10.43 -9.60 -40.75
CA LEU A 136 -11.67 -8.83 -40.83
C LEU A 136 -11.78 -8.12 -42.19
N SER A 137 -11.10 -8.62 -43.23
CA SER A 137 -11.24 -8.06 -44.58
C SER A 137 -12.72 -8.06 -45.01
N ASP A 138 -13.17 -6.96 -45.59
CA ASP A 138 -14.56 -6.72 -46.01
C ASP A 138 -15.61 -6.82 -44.87
N ALA A 139 -15.21 -6.71 -43.60
CA ALA A 139 -16.15 -6.76 -42.49
C ALA A 139 -16.99 -5.48 -42.38
N ASP A 140 -18.29 -5.62 -42.08
CA ASP A 140 -19.15 -4.51 -41.69
C ASP A 140 -19.03 -4.28 -40.18
N LEU A 141 -18.24 -3.29 -39.79
CA LEU A 141 -18.01 -2.81 -38.42
C LEU A 141 -18.62 -1.42 -38.21
N CYS A 142 -19.59 -1.03 -39.03
CA CYS A 142 -20.24 0.27 -38.93
C CYS A 142 -20.84 0.43 -37.52
N GLY A 143 -20.51 1.53 -36.83
CA GLY A 143 -20.99 1.80 -35.46
C GLY A 143 -20.47 0.85 -34.39
N ALA A 144 -19.51 -0.03 -34.69
CA ALA A 144 -18.98 -0.97 -33.70
C ALA A 144 -18.23 -0.26 -32.58
N ASN A 145 -18.38 -0.74 -31.34
CA ASN A 145 -17.56 -0.27 -30.22
C ASN A 145 -16.31 -1.17 -30.09
N LEU A 146 -15.15 -0.63 -30.45
CA LEU A 146 -13.84 -1.31 -30.37
C LEU A 146 -12.95 -0.68 -29.28
N ARG A 147 -13.51 0.11 -28.36
CA ARG A 147 -12.74 0.77 -27.30
C ARG A 147 -11.81 -0.21 -26.58
N ASN A 148 -10.53 0.14 -26.42
CA ASN A 148 -9.51 -0.71 -25.79
C ASN A 148 -9.27 -2.09 -26.45
N ALA A 149 -9.75 -2.34 -27.68
CA ALA A 149 -9.50 -3.60 -28.37
C ALA A 149 -8.05 -3.70 -28.87
N ASP A 150 -7.54 -4.93 -28.93
CA ASP A 150 -6.23 -5.25 -29.52
C ASP A 150 -6.41 -5.77 -30.95
N LEU A 151 -6.13 -4.93 -31.94
CA LEU A 151 -6.09 -5.21 -33.38
C LEU A 151 -4.67 -5.42 -33.91
N THR A 152 -3.66 -5.65 -33.06
CA THR A 152 -2.28 -5.83 -33.51
C THR A 152 -2.21 -6.92 -34.58
N ASP A 153 -1.52 -6.68 -35.70
CA ASP A 153 -1.39 -7.57 -36.85
C ASP A 153 -2.70 -7.97 -37.57
N ALA A 154 -3.85 -7.36 -37.22
CA ALA A 154 -5.14 -7.67 -37.83
C ALA A 154 -5.25 -7.16 -39.28
N THR A 155 -6.11 -7.79 -40.08
CA THR A 155 -6.42 -7.36 -41.46
C THR A 155 -7.83 -6.80 -41.50
N LEU A 156 -7.95 -5.49 -41.74
CA LEU A 156 -9.21 -4.74 -41.92
C LEU A 156 -9.31 -4.15 -43.34
N GLU A 157 -8.64 -4.79 -44.30
CA GLU A 157 -8.66 -4.37 -45.71
C GLU A 157 -10.11 -4.29 -46.21
N ALA A 158 -10.47 -3.15 -46.80
CA ALA A 158 -11.83 -2.86 -47.29
C ALA A 158 -12.95 -3.00 -46.25
N ALA A 159 -12.64 -3.02 -44.94
CA ALA A 159 -13.64 -3.06 -43.89
C ALA A 159 -14.41 -1.73 -43.79
N ASN A 160 -15.68 -1.80 -43.42
CA ASN A 160 -16.49 -0.63 -43.12
C ASN A 160 -16.46 -0.33 -41.62
N LEU A 161 -15.70 0.68 -41.21
CA LEU A 161 -15.57 1.18 -39.83
C LEU A 161 -16.32 2.49 -39.62
N ASP A 162 -17.23 2.89 -40.53
CA ASP A 162 -17.96 4.14 -40.41
C ASP A 162 -18.61 4.26 -39.02
N ARG A 163 -18.35 5.37 -38.32
CA ARG A 163 -18.84 5.65 -36.96
C ARG A 163 -18.40 4.67 -35.87
N ALA A 164 -17.38 3.85 -36.11
CA ALA A 164 -16.83 2.98 -35.08
C ALA A 164 -16.09 3.79 -33.99
N ASN A 165 -16.10 3.27 -32.77
CA ASN A 165 -15.34 3.84 -31.66
C ASN A 165 -13.98 3.14 -31.56
N LEU A 166 -12.89 3.86 -31.87
CA LEU A 166 -11.51 3.36 -31.83
C LEU A 166 -10.69 3.94 -30.68
N THR A 167 -11.33 4.48 -29.63
CA THR A 167 -10.64 5.00 -28.45
C THR A 167 -9.71 3.96 -27.84
N GLN A 168 -8.45 4.34 -27.64
CA GLN A 168 -7.41 3.49 -27.03
C GLN A 168 -7.21 2.13 -27.72
N VAL A 169 -7.58 2.00 -28.99
CA VAL A 169 -7.33 0.79 -29.77
C VAL A 169 -5.83 0.62 -30.03
N GLN A 170 -5.35 -0.62 -29.94
CA GLN A 170 -4.02 -1.00 -30.40
C GLN A 170 -4.10 -1.55 -31.83
N ALA A 171 -3.44 -0.92 -32.80
CA ALA A 171 -3.49 -1.34 -34.21
C ALA A 171 -2.12 -1.33 -34.90
N ILE A 172 -1.05 -1.59 -34.13
CA ILE A 172 0.30 -1.82 -34.66
C ILE A 172 0.27 -2.97 -35.68
N GLY A 173 0.88 -2.77 -36.85
CA GLY A 173 0.93 -3.78 -37.92
C GLY A 173 -0.42 -4.15 -38.53
N ALA A 174 -1.50 -3.45 -38.17
CA ALA A 174 -2.82 -3.70 -38.72
C ALA A 174 -2.94 -3.10 -40.13
N ASN A 175 -3.69 -3.79 -40.99
CA ASN A 175 -3.91 -3.36 -42.36
C ASN A 175 -5.32 -2.76 -42.53
N PHE A 176 -5.43 -1.44 -42.68
CA PHE A 176 -6.66 -0.70 -42.96
C PHE A 176 -6.75 -0.26 -44.43
N SER A 177 -5.98 -0.87 -45.33
CA SER A 177 -6.00 -0.45 -46.73
C SER A 177 -7.41 -0.52 -47.31
N ASN A 178 -7.82 0.52 -48.03
CA ASN A 178 -9.18 0.68 -48.58
C ASN A 178 -10.33 0.70 -47.55
N ALA A 179 -10.04 0.74 -46.24
CA ALA A 179 -11.10 0.77 -45.22
C ALA A 179 -11.89 2.09 -45.27
N GLN A 180 -13.19 2.00 -44.97
CA GLN A 180 -14.07 3.15 -44.83
C GLN A 180 -14.11 3.56 -43.36
N MET A 181 -13.75 4.80 -43.04
CA MET A 181 -13.58 5.26 -41.66
C MET A 181 -14.30 6.59 -41.40
N THR A 182 -15.39 6.87 -42.12
CA THR A 182 -16.13 8.13 -41.95
C THR A 182 -16.78 8.19 -40.58
N GLY A 183 -16.36 9.18 -39.81
CA GLY A 183 -16.92 9.50 -38.51
C GLY A 183 -16.51 8.61 -37.36
N VAL A 184 -15.41 7.89 -37.52
CA VAL A 184 -14.72 7.23 -36.39
C VAL A 184 -14.36 8.24 -35.30
N CYS A 185 -14.42 7.82 -34.04
CA CYS A 185 -13.97 8.61 -32.89
C CYS A 185 -12.83 7.97 -32.11
N GLY A 186 -12.16 8.78 -31.28
CA GLY A 186 -11.09 8.32 -30.38
C GLY A 186 -9.70 8.26 -31.01
N LEU A 187 -9.54 8.77 -32.24
CA LEU A 187 -8.28 8.67 -33.00
C LEU A 187 -7.10 9.41 -32.36
N GLY A 188 -7.35 10.38 -31.46
CA GLY A 188 -6.29 11.05 -30.69
C GLY A 188 -5.61 10.13 -29.66
N SER A 189 -6.21 8.98 -29.38
CA SER A 189 -5.69 7.95 -28.47
C SER A 189 -5.43 6.61 -29.18
N TRP A 190 -5.54 6.60 -30.51
CA TRP A 190 -5.34 5.41 -31.31
C TRP A 190 -3.84 5.10 -31.44
N ASN A 191 -3.47 3.86 -31.16
CA ASN A 191 -2.08 3.45 -31.13
C ASN A 191 -1.71 2.70 -32.41
N ILE A 192 -0.95 3.39 -33.27
CA ILE A 192 -0.46 2.93 -34.57
C ILE A 192 1.03 3.24 -34.67
N ASP A 193 1.73 2.56 -35.58
CA ASP A 193 3.14 2.83 -35.88
C ASP A 193 3.37 2.84 -37.40
N SER A 194 4.64 2.92 -37.82
CA SER A 194 5.00 2.88 -39.24
C SER A 194 4.62 1.59 -39.97
N THR A 195 4.24 0.52 -39.25
CA THR A 195 3.82 -0.76 -39.82
C THR A 195 2.30 -0.86 -40.01
N THR A 196 1.53 0.08 -39.44
CA THR A 196 0.09 0.19 -39.69
C THR A 196 -0.15 0.70 -41.11
N ASN A 197 -0.83 -0.09 -41.94
CA ASN A 197 -1.13 0.29 -43.32
C ASN A 197 -2.46 1.07 -43.39
N LEU A 198 -2.39 2.34 -43.80
CA LEU A 198 -3.55 3.23 -44.04
C LEU A 198 -3.68 3.63 -45.52
N GLU A 199 -3.00 2.94 -46.43
CA GLU A 199 -3.05 3.24 -47.86
C GLU A 199 -4.48 3.14 -48.39
N TRP A 200 -4.95 4.22 -49.01
CA TRP A 200 -6.31 4.32 -49.54
C TRP A 200 -7.43 4.14 -48.51
N ALA A 201 -7.12 4.18 -47.21
CA ALA A 201 -8.15 4.34 -46.19
C ALA A 201 -8.84 5.69 -46.43
N ASP A 202 -10.17 5.69 -46.48
CA ASP A 202 -10.96 6.87 -46.80
C ASP A 202 -11.85 7.27 -45.65
N SER A 203 -11.92 8.58 -45.40
CA SER A 203 -12.76 9.16 -44.38
C SER A 203 -13.10 10.58 -44.76
N ARG A 204 -14.40 10.93 -44.76
CA ARG A 204 -14.83 12.31 -45.01
C ARG A 204 -14.56 13.23 -43.82
N TRP A 205 -14.63 12.69 -42.60
CA TRP A 205 -14.34 13.39 -41.36
C TRP A 205 -14.14 12.40 -40.21
N ILE A 206 -13.45 12.83 -39.15
CA ILE A 206 -13.19 12.04 -37.94
C ILE A 206 -13.37 12.87 -36.66
N TYR A 207 -13.39 12.20 -35.51
CA TYR A 207 -13.23 12.82 -34.19
C TYR A 207 -11.98 12.31 -33.49
N LEU A 208 -11.16 13.21 -32.94
CA LEU A 208 -10.00 12.81 -32.14
C LEU A 208 -10.40 12.35 -30.74
N LEU A 209 -11.51 12.86 -30.19
CA LEU A 209 -12.02 12.49 -28.87
C LEU A 209 -13.29 11.63 -28.97
N GLU A 210 -13.47 10.73 -28.00
CA GLU A 210 -14.73 10.01 -27.81
C GLU A 210 -15.81 10.94 -27.27
N ASP A 211 -15.53 11.56 -26.13
CA ASP A 211 -16.43 12.47 -25.44
C ASP A 211 -16.07 13.93 -25.77
N PRO A 212 -17.06 14.85 -25.77
CA PRO A 212 -16.79 16.27 -25.88
C PRO A 212 -15.92 16.76 -24.73
N LYS A 213 -15.15 17.83 -24.96
CA LYS A 213 -14.42 18.50 -23.87
C LYS A 213 -15.39 18.97 -22.78
N PRO A 214 -14.99 18.94 -21.49
CA PRO A 214 -15.85 19.39 -20.40
C PRO A 214 -16.40 20.79 -20.65
N GLY A 215 -17.73 20.92 -20.69
CA GLY A 215 -18.42 22.20 -20.90
C GLY A 215 -18.53 22.64 -22.37
N THR A 216 -18.20 21.79 -23.35
CA THR A 216 -18.39 22.06 -24.78
C THR A 216 -18.98 20.85 -25.50
N ASP A 217 -19.43 21.04 -26.75
CA ASP A 217 -19.80 19.95 -27.67
C ASP A 217 -18.64 19.56 -28.60
N ASP A 218 -17.42 20.03 -28.32
CA ASP A 218 -16.24 19.82 -29.15
C ASP A 218 -15.58 18.46 -28.88
N ARG A 219 -15.74 17.54 -29.82
CA ARG A 219 -15.07 16.21 -29.86
C ARG A 219 -13.78 16.22 -30.70
N GLU A 220 -13.29 17.40 -31.05
CA GLU A 220 -12.17 17.63 -31.96
C GLU A 220 -12.38 17.00 -33.34
N ARG A 221 -13.39 17.49 -34.07
CA ARG A 221 -13.62 17.06 -35.45
C ARG A 221 -12.44 17.45 -36.36
N ARG A 222 -12.10 16.58 -37.32
CA ARG A 222 -11.26 16.92 -38.47
C ARG A 222 -12.00 16.55 -39.78
N PRO A 223 -11.99 17.42 -40.80
CA PRO A 223 -11.59 18.84 -40.76
C PRO A 223 -12.39 19.64 -39.71
N HIS A 224 -11.81 20.74 -39.19
CA HIS A 224 -12.44 21.49 -38.08
C HIS A 224 -13.78 22.12 -38.46
N ASN A 225 -13.89 22.61 -39.70
CA ASN A 225 -15.13 23.19 -40.20
C ASN A 225 -16.02 22.07 -40.76
N VAL A 226 -17.26 22.02 -40.27
CA VAL A 226 -18.29 21.03 -40.60
C VAL A 226 -18.73 21.06 -42.06
N GLU A 227 -18.51 22.18 -42.77
CA GLU A 227 -18.80 22.32 -44.20
C GLU A 227 -17.71 21.70 -45.10
N PHE A 228 -16.55 21.32 -44.54
CA PHE A 228 -15.47 20.67 -45.27
C PHE A 228 -15.32 19.19 -44.89
N GLU A 229 -14.96 18.40 -45.91
CA GLU A 229 -14.59 16.99 -45.82
C GLU A 229 -13.14 16.82 -46.29
N PHE A 230 -12.46 15.76 -45.85
CA PHE A 230 -11.13 15.44 -46.38
C PHE A 230 -11.19 15.20 -47.89
N ALA A 231 -10.24 15.76 -48.63
CA ALA A 231 -10.01 15.38 -50.01
C ALA A 231 -9.42 13.96 -50.09
N PRO A 232 -9.56 13.24 -51.23
CA PRO A 232 -8.97 11.91 -51.39
C PRO A 232 -7.47 11.88 -51.04
N GLY A 233 -7.10 11.01 -50.10
CA GLY A 233 -5.72 10.85 -49.60
C GLY A 233 -5.25 11.91 -48.58
N GLU A 234 -6.05 12.94 -48.28
CA GLU A 234 -5.73 13.93 -47.23
C GLU A 234 -5.82 13.31 -45.84
N PHE A 235 -6.81 12.44 -45.61
CA PHE A 235 -6.92 11.66 -44.39
C PHE A 235 -5.65 10.85 -44.11
N THR A 236 -5.14 10.12 -45.10
CA THR A 236 -3.89 9.35 -44.96
C THR A 236 -2.69 10.26 -44.69
N LYS A 237 -2.59 11.42 -45.37
CA LYS A 237 -1.51 12.40 -45.15
C LYS A 237 -1.50 12.99 -43.74
N PHE A 238 -2.68 13.24 -43.16
CA PHE A 238 -2.82 13.73 -41.79
C PHE A 238 -2.14 12.81 -40.75
N PHE A 239 -2.14 11.49 -41.00
CA PHE A 239 -1.43 10.51 -40.17
C PHE A 239 0.02 10.27 -40.62
N GLN A 240 0.39 10.60 -41.87
CA GLN A 240 1.77 10.50 -42.38
C GLN A 240 2.69 11.64 -41.91
N GLU A 241 2.20 12.87 -41.73
CA GLU A 241 3.03 14.00 -41.23
C GLU A 241 3.52 13.84 -39.77
N VAL A 242 3.00 12.85 -39.03
CA VAL A 242 3.40 12.50 -37.65
C VAL A 242 4.49 11.40 -37.61
N THR A 243 4.96 10.87 -38.77
CA THR A 243 5.74 9.61 -38.83
C THR A 243 7.26 9.75 -39.03
N ASN A 244 7.89 10.90 -38.73
CA ASN A 244 9.37 11.00 -38.72
C ASN A 244 10.02 10.46 -37.43
N THR A 245 9.21 9.91 -36.55
CA THR A 245 9.65 9.28 -35.32
C THR A 245 9.39 7.78 -35.38
N VAL A 246 10.28 7.02 -34.77
CA VAL A 246 10.03 5.66 -34.32
C VAL A 246 9.56 5.77 -32.88
N ASP A 247 8.28 5.46 -32.67
CA ASP A 247 7.64 5.51 -31.36
C ASP A 247 7.77 4.12 -30.71
N LEU A 248 8.57 4.03 -29.65
CA LEU A 248 8.75 2.82 -28.84
C LEU A 248 7.82 2.89 -27.63
N ILE A 249 7.00 1.86 -27.44
CA ILE A 249 5.94 1.89 -26.43
C ILE A 249 6.18 0.84 -25.36
N PHE A 250 6.36 1.31 -24.13
CA PHE A 250 6.65 0.51 -22.95
C PHE A 250 5.41 0.50 -22.03
N ARG A 251 4.67 -0.61 -22.05
CA ARG A 251 3.38 -0.73 -21.34
C ARG A 251 3.51 -0.99 -19.84
N GLN A 252 4.69 -1.39 -19.37
CA GLN A 252 4.96 -1.74 -17.96
C GLN A 252 5.96 -0.77 -17.33
N GLY A 253 6.01 0.46 -17.83
CA GLY A 253 7.08 1.40 -17.55
C GLY A 253 8.32 1.13 -18.40
N LEU A 254 9.22 2.12 -18.42
CA LEU A 254 10.49 2.09 -19.13
C LEU A 254 11.62 1.81 -18.14
N ASP A 255 12.36 0.71 -18.30
CA ASP A 255 13.62 0.54 -17.59
C ASP A 255 14.69 1.38 -18.29
N ALA A 256 15.03 2.52 -17.68
CA ALA A 256 15.97 3.48 -18.25
C ALA A 256 17.38 2.90 -18.47
N THR A 257 17.78 1.89 -17.69
CA THR A 257 19.10 1.29 -17.82
C THR A 257 19.14 0.33 -19.00
N ALA A 258 18.14 -0.55 -19.12
CA ALA A 258 17.99 -1.44 -20.26
C ALA A 258 17.83 -0.66 -21.56
N PHE A 259 17.02 0.41 -21.55
CA PHE A 259 16.81 1.29 -22.69
C PHE A 259 18.07 2.03 -23.12
N ASN A 260 18.81 2.65 -22.20
CA ASN A 260 20.03 3.36 -22.58
C ASN A 260 21.07 2.40 -23.18
N GLN A 261 21.20 1.19 -22.64
CA GLN A 261 22.09 0.17 -23.17
C GLN A 261 21.67 -0.35 -24.55
N SER A 262 20.36 -0.54 -24.78
CA SER A 262 19.84 -0.97 -26.07
C SER A 262 19.95 0.14 -27.12
N PHE A 263 19.64 1.38 -26.74
CA PHE A 263 19.75 2.54 -27.61
C PHE A 263 21.18 2.76 -28.10
N VAL A 264 22.16 2.75 -27.19
CA VAL A 264 23.58 2.85 -27.55
C VAL A 264 24.03 1.68 -28.44
N GLN A 265 23.57 0.45 -28.16
CA GLN A 265 23.88 -0.71 -28.99
C GLN A 265 23.38 -0.54 -30.43
N VAL A 266 22.13 -0.10 -30.60
CA VAL A 266 21.53 0.08 -31.93
C VAL A 266 22.12 1.28 -32.67
N GLN A 267 22.50 2.35 -31.96
CA GLN A 267 23.25 3.47 -32.53
C GLN A 267 24.59 3.02 -33.12
N VAL A 268 25.33 2.15 -32.44
CA VAL A 268 26.61 1.60 -32.93
C VAL A 268 26.40 0.62 -34.10
N GLN A 269 25.32 -0.17 -34.07
CA GLN A 269 25.00 -1.12 -35.14
C GLN A 269 24.54 -0.46 -36.45
N ASN A 270 24.01 0.77 -36.35
CA ASN A 270 23.56 1.58 -37.48
C ASN A 270 24.49 2.78 -37.71
N GLU A 271 25.82 2.58 -37.66
CA GLU A 271 26.81 3.59 -38.02
C GLU A 271 26.54 4.12 -39.44
N GLY A 272 25.94 5.32 -39.53
CA GLY A 272 25.50 5.96 -40.78
C GLY A 272 24.06 6.47 -40.78
N THR A 273 23.24 6.10 -39.78
CA THR A 273 21.87 6.61 -39.59
C THR A 273 21.79 7.43 -38.31
N GLU A 274 21.44 8.70 -38.42
CA GLU A 274 21.38 9.63 -37.27
C GLU A 274 20.13 9.35 -36.42
N LEU A 275 20.29 8.58 -35.34
CA LEU A 275 19.24 8.27 -34.38
C LEU A 275 19.33 9.22 -33.17
N GLU A 276 18.28 10.00 -32.94
CA GLU A 276 18.21 10.95 -31.81
C GLU A 276 16.99 10.71 -30.95
N LEU A 277 17.14 10.78 -29.62
CA LEU A 277 16.01 10.76 -28.71
C LEU A 277 15.28 12.11 -28.79
N GLN A 278 14.04 12.11 -29.27
CA GLN A 278 13.23 13.32 -29.40
C GLN A 278 12.47 13.63 -28.10
N ALA A 279 11.76 12.63 -27.56
CA ALA A 279 10.93 12.81 -26.38
C ALA A 279 10.71 11.49 -25.63
N ILE A 280 10.48 11.60 -24.33
CA ILE A 280 9.92 10.52 -23.49
C ILE A 280 8.63 11.06 -22.90
N GLU A 281 7.50 10.46 -23.28
CA GLU A 281 6.17 10.88 -22.87
C GLU A 281 5.57 9.82 -21.95
N ASN A 282 5.14 10.25 -20.75
CA ASN A 282 4.31 9.42 -19.87
C ASN A 282 2.84 9.61 -20.26
N LYS A 283 2.19 8.55 -20.74
CA LYS A 283 0.80 8.58 -21.21
C LYS A 283 -0.23 8.24 -20.12
N GLY A 284 0.23 8.00 -18.88
CA GLY A 284 -0.61 7.48 -17.80
C GLY A 284 -0.68 5.94 -17.80
N ASP A 285 -1.21 5.35 -16.73
CA ASP A 285 -1.42 3.91 -16.58
C ASP A 285 -0.16 3.02 -16.77
N GLY A 286 1.02 3.58 -16.47
CA GLY A 286 2.31 2.87 -16.62
C GLY A 286 2.82 2.81 -18.07
N VAL A 287 2.15 3.45 -19.03
CA VAL A 287 2.59 3.49 -20.43
C VAL A 287 3.56 4.64 -20.65
N VAL A 288 4.77 4.32 -21.09
CA VAL A 288 5.80 5.28 -21.50
C VAL A 288 6.04 5.14 -22.99
N VAL A 289 6.01 6.26 -23.72
CA VAL A 289 6.31 6.31 -25.15
C VAL A 289 7.61 7.06 -25.35
N VAL A 290 8.59 6.42 -25.98
CA VAL A 290 9.87 7.01 -26.34
C VAL A 290 9.86 7.27 -27.84
N LYS A 291 9.98 8.55 -28.21
CA LYS A 291 10.04 8.98 -29.61
C LYS A 291 11.49 9.14 -30.04
N VAL A 292 11.91 8.35 -31.02
CA VAL A 292 13.25 8.40 -31.60
C VAL A 292 13.13 9.03 -32.99
N ASN A 293 13.83 10.14 -33.22
CA ASN A 293 13.92 10.77 -34.53
C ASN A 293 14.80 9.91 -35.45
N VAL A 294 14.35 9.73 -36.69
CA VAL A 294 15.03 8.88 -37.68
C VAL A 294 14.99 9.57 -39.06
N PRO A 295 16.06 9.49 -39.89
CA PRO A 295 16.06 10.03 -41.24
C PRO A 295 14.91 9.49 -42.10
N VAL A 296 14.43 10.32 -43.03
CA VAL A 296 13.22 10.06 -43.83
C VAL A 296 13.38 8.82 -44.73
N ASP A 297 14.61 8.53 -45.16
CA ASP A 297 14.99 7.42 -46.03
C ASP A 297 15.41 6.14 -45.29
N ALA A 298 15.42 6.16 -43.96
CA ALA A 298 15.81 5.02 -43.14
C ALA A 298 14.67 3.99 -42.99
N ASP A 299 15.05 2.72 -42.83
CA ASP A 299 14.13 1.63 -42.56
C ASP A 299 13.64 1.65 -41.10
N LYS A 300 12.57 2.41 -40.86
CA LYS A 300 11.99 2.65 -39.53
C LYS A 300 11.47 1.37 -38.87
N ALA A 301 10.94 0.42 -39.65
CA ALA A 301 10.46 -0.85 -39.15
C ALA A 301 11.61 -1.71 -38.64
N LYS A 302 12.72 -1.76 -39.39
CA LYS A 302 13.96 -2.41 -38.97
C LYS A 302 14.52 -1.78 -37.69
N ILE A 303 14.59 -0.46 -37.61
CA ILE A 303 15.12 0.26 -36.44
C ILE A 303 14.24 0.06 -35.20
N HIS A 304 12.91 0.10 -35.35
CA HIS A 304 11.97 -0.23 -34.28
C HIS A 304 12.20 -1.66 -33.77
N GLN A 305 12.30 -2.63 -34.68
CA GLN A 305 12.54 -4.03 -34.32
C GLN A 305 13.88 -4.21 -33.60
N GLU A 306 14.95 -3.60 -34.09
CA GLU A 306 16.27 -3.65 -33.46
C GLU A 306 16.27 -3.04 -32.06
N LEU A 307 15.62 -1.88 -31.88
CA LEU A 307 15.51 -1.21 -30.58
C LEU A 307 14.71 -2.03 -29.57
N MET A 308 13.56 -2.58 -29.98
CA MET A 308 12.74 -3.42 -29.10
C MET A 308 13.41 -4.76 -28.78
N GLN A 309 14.04 -5.40 -29.76
CA GLN A 309 14.78 -6.65 -29.53
C GLN A 309 15.98 -6.43 -28.60
N ALA A 310 16.79 -5.41 -28.87
CA ALA A 310 17.92 -5.08 -28.00
C ALA A 310 17.44 -4.70 -26.59
N TYR A 311 16.31 -4.00 -26.47
CA TYR A 311 15.70 -3.70 -25.17
C TYR A 311 15.30 -4.96 -24.42
N ASP A 312 14.56 -5.87 -25.06
CA ASP A 312 14.12 -7.13 -24.44
C ASP A 312 15.32 -8.00 -24.01
N GLU A 313 16.39 -8.04 -24.81
CA GLU A 313 17.63 -8.74 -24.47
C GLU A 313 18.33 -8.11 -23.25
N LYS A 314 18.44 -6.77 -23.20
CA LYS A 314 19.05 -6.08 -22.05
C LYS A 314 18.19 -6.20 -20.80
N LEU A 315 16.87 -6.11 -20.95
CA LEU A 315 15.92 -6.27 -19.85
C LEU A 315 16.00 -7.68 -19.29
N ALA A 316 15.97 -8.72 -20.14
CA ALA A 316 16.12 -10.10 -19.71
C ALA A 316 17.47 -10.38 -19.04
N ALA A 317 18.57 -9.79 -19.54
CA ALA A 317 19.89 -9.92 -18.92
C ALA A 317 19.95 -9.22 -17.55
N LEU A 318 19.28 -8.07 -17.43
CA LEU A 318 19.19 -7.32 -16.18
C LEU A 318 18.31 -8.05 -15.16
N ASP A 319 17.17 -8.58 -15.58
CA ASP A 319 16.28 -9.43 -14.79
C ASP A 319 16.99 -10.69 -14.32
N ALA A 320 17.70 -11.39 -15.19
CA ALA A 320 18.49 -12.56 -14.82
C ALA A 320 19.60 -12.22 -13.82
N LYS A 321 20.23 -11.04 -13.95
CA LYS A 321 21.23 -10.55 -13.00
C LYS A 321 20.60 -10.23 -11.64
N TYR A 322 19.46 -9.55 -11.62
CA TYR A 322 18.75 -9.24 -10.39
C TYR A 322 18.18 -10.49 -9.73
N GLN A 323 17.69 -11.44 -10.50
CA GLN A 323 17.18 -12.71 -10.00
C GLN A 323 18.30 -13.57 -9.43
N ALA A 324 19.45 -13.67 -10.11
CA ALA A 324 20.62 -14.33 -9.55
C ALA A 324 21.15 -13.64 -8.28
N GLN A 325 21.07 -12.32 -8.20
CA GLN A 325 21.42 -11.57 -6.99
C GLN A 325 20.41 -11.81 -5.86
N PHE A 326 19.13 -11.82 -6.19
CA PHE A 326 18.04 -12.15 -5.27
C PHE A 326 18.18 -13.56 -4.73
N ASP A 327 18.41 -14.56 -5.59
CA ASP A 327 18.62 -15.96 -5.21
C ASP A 327 19.86 -16.11 -4.31
N ARG A 328 20.94 -15.35 -4.58
CA ARG A 328 22.11 -15.32 -3.69
C ARG A 328 21.77 -14.73 -2.32
N TYR A 329 21.01 -13.64 -2.26
CA TYR A 329 20.57 -13.06 -1.00
C TYR A 329 19.60 -13.98 -0.27
N GLN A 330 18.70 -14.64 -0.98
CA GLN A 330 17.77 -15.61 -0.42
C GLN A 330 18.52 -16.80 0.16
N ALA A 331 19.50 -17.35 -0.57
CA ALA A 331 20.35 -18.43 -0.06
C ALA A 331 21.19 -18.00 1.17
N GLN A 332 21.68 -16.76 1.19
CA GLN A 332 22.36 -16.19 2.37
C GLN A 332 21.39 -16.03 3.54
N PHE A 333 20.18 -15.55 3.28
CA PHE A 333 19.13 -15.38 4.28
C PHE A 333 18.67 -16.73 4.84
N ASP A 334 18.47 -17.74 3.99
CA ASP A 334 18.10 -19.10 4.39
C ASP A 334 19.23 -19.74 5.19
N SER A 335 20.50 -19.54 4.78
CA SER A 335 21.66 -19.98 5.54
C SER A 335 21.76 -19.29 6.90
N GLN A 336 21.49 -17.99 6.98
CA GLN A 336 21.47 -17.24 8.24
C GLN A 336 20.28 -17.66 9.10
N THR A 337 19.12 -17.90 8.51
CA THR A 337 17.91 -18.39 9.19
C THR A 337 18.16 -19.77 9.75
N ALA A 338 18.74 -20.70 8.99
CA ALA A 338 19.14 -22.01 9.49
C ALA A 338 20.19 -21.93 10.60
N GLN A 339 21.14 -20.99 10.51
CA GLN A 339 22.09 -20.71 11.60
C GLN A 339 21.38 -20.15 12.83
N ILE A 340 20.43 -19.24 12.67
CA ILE A 340 19.61 -18.67 13.74
C ILE A 340 18.73 -19.75 14.36
N GLU A 341 18.11 -20.63 13.59
CA GLU A 341 17.31 -21.77 14.06
C GLU A 341 18.19 -22.76 14.83
N THR A 342 19.39 -23.04 14.33
CA THR A 342 20.36 -23.90 15.03
C THR A 342 20.78 -23.24 16.34
N GLN A 343 21.15 -21.95 16.33
CA GLN A 343 21.45 -21.17 17.53
C GLN A 343 20.25 -21.08 18.47
N THR A 344 19.04 -20.93 17.95
CA THR A 344 17.79 -20.88 18.72
C THR A 344 17.52 -22.21 19.37
N SER A 345 17.71 -23.34 18.67
CA SER A 345 17.58 -24.68 19.24
C SER A 345 18.66 -24.96 20.30
N ILE A 346 19.86 -24.43 20.13
CA ILE A 346 20.94 -24.48 21.14
C ILE A 346 20.55 -23.61 22.33
N ILE A 347 20.05 -22.39 22.11
CA ILE A 347 19.55 -21.48 23.15
C ILE A 347 18.35 -22.08 23.87
N GLU A 348 17.45 -22.78 23.20
CA GLU A 348 16.31 -23.47 23.79
C GLU A 348 16.77 -24.65 24.63
N ARG A 349 17.72 -25.45 24.14
CA ARG A 349 18.37 -26.51 24.95
C ARG A 349 19.08 -25.92 26.16
N ILE A 350 19.76 -24.79 26.02
CA ILE A 350 20.41 -24.06 27.11
C ILE A 350 19.36 -23.48 28.06
N LYS A 351 18.24 -22.94 27.58
CA LYS A 351 17.12 -22.43 28.38
C LYS A 351 16.43 -23.56 29.13
N GLN A 352 16.30 -24.74 28.52
CA GLN A 352 15.71 -25.92 29.11
C GLN A 352 16.65 -26.56 30.15
N GLN A 353 17.96 -26.60 29.88
CA GLN A 353 18.98 -26.99 30.86
C GLN A 353 19.14 -25.98 32.00
N ASN A 354 18.89 -24.71 31.73
CA ASN A 354 18.92 -23.65 32.72
C ASN A 354 17.52 -23.29 33.22
N ALA A 355 16.47 -24.10 32.99
CA ALA A 355 15.10 -23.73 33.34
C ALA A 355 14.96 -23.41 34.84
N ASP A 356 15.65 -24.15 35.69
CA ASP A 356 15.71 -23.91 37.14
C ASP A 356 16.53 -22.66 37.50
N LYS A 357 17.59 -22.36 36.74
CA LYS A 357 18.34 -21.10 36.85
C LYS A 357 17.56 -19.90 36.30
N LEU A 358 16.71 -20.09 35.29
CA LEU A 358 15.86 -19.07 34.69
C LEU A 358 14.70 -18.76 35.63
N ALA A 359 14.12 -19.77 36.29
CA ALA A 359 13.14 -19.61 37.36
C ALA A 359 13.75 -18.94 38.61
N LEU A 360 15.04 -19.21 38.90
CA LEU A 360 15.79 -18.51 39.94
C LEU A 360 16.12 -17.06 39.54
N ILE A 361 16.54 -16.82 38.30
CA ILE A 361 16.77 -15.48 37.75
C ILE A 361 15.46 -14.69 37.67
N GLN A 362 14.33 -15.31 37.31
CA GLN A 362 12.98 -14.72 37.36
C GLN A 362 12.51 -14.46 38.79
N LYS A 363 12.85 -15.33 39.76
CA LYS A 363 12.66 -15.03 41.20
C LYS A 363 13.52 -13.84 41.65
N LEU A 364 14.73 -13.70 41.11
CA LEU A 364 15.66 -12.61 41.41
C LEU A 364 15.34 -11.31 40.65
N THR A 365 14.75 -11.35 39.45
CA THR A 365 14.32 -10.18 38.67
C THR A 365 12.89 -9.75 38.98
N ALA A 366 12.00 -10.65 39.41
CA ALA A 366 10.72 -10.28 40.02
C ALA A 366 10.90 -9.57 41.38
N GLN A 367 12.11 -9.61 41.93
CA GLN A 367 12.52 -8.92 43.16
C GLN A 367 13.35 -7.65 42.92
N LYS A 368 13.56 -7.20 41.67
CA LYS A 368 14.20 -5.90 41.45
C LYS A 368 13.19 -4.76 41.57
N PRO A 369 13.36 -3.84 42.53
CA PRO A 369 12.52 -2.65 42.67
C PRO A 369 12.67 -1.72 41.46
N ASP A 370 11.63 -0.94 41.25
CA ASP A 370 11.34 -0.21 40.02
C ASP A 370 11.91 1.21 40.15
N LYS A 371 13.18 1.41 39.80
CA LYS A 371 13.91 2.69 39.98
C LYS A 371 13.15 3.84 39.32
N LEU A 372 12.69 4.80 40.13
CA LEU A 372 11.80 5.87 39.69
C LEU A 372 12.22 7.20 40.30
N ALA A 373 12.31 8.22 39.47
CA ALA A 373 12.42 9.61 39.88
C ALA A 373 11.20 10.38 39.39
N ILE A 374 10.50 11.06 40.30
CA ILE A 374 9.40 11.97 39.97
C ILE A 374 9.88 13.39 40.24
N LEU A 375 9.82 14.25 39.23
CA LEU A 375 10.13 15.68 39.33
C LEU A 375 8.83 16.45 39.16
N THR A 376 8.26 16.92 40.26
CA THR A 376 7.03 17.72 40.27
C THR A 376 7.36 19.21 40.21
N ILE A 377 6.90 19.89 39.15
CA ILE A 377 7.17 21.29 38.84
C ILE A 377 5.86 22.07 38.95
N GLU A 378 5.72 22.91 39.99
CA GLU A 378 4.45 23.55 40.37
C GLU A 378 4.17 24.89 39.66
N ASN A 379 5.21 25.57 39.13
CA ASN A 379 5.11 26.94 38.57
C ASN A 379 5.69 27.06 37.16
N SER A 380 5.35 28.14 36.45
CA SER A 380 5.92 28.48 35.14
C SER A 380 7.37 28.95 35.27
N THR A 381 8.23 28.49 34.36
CA THR A 381 9.65 28.85 34.29
C THR A 381 9.95 29.96 33.29
N GLU A 382 8.96 30.64 32.71
CA GLU A 382 9.25 31.70 31.72
C GLU A 382 9.87 32.95 32.36
N THR A 383 9.34 33.39 33.50
CA THR A 383 9.69 34.68 34.13
C THR A 383 10.13 34.57 35.58
N GLN A 384 9.86 33.43 36.23
CA GLN A 384 10.19 33.16 37.63
C GLN A 384 10.79 31.76 37.76
N SER A 385 11.53 31.53 38.83
CA SER A 385 12.02 30.19 39.12
C SER A 385 10.87 29.28 39.59
N ALA A 386 10.94 28.01 39.20
CA ALA A 386 9.99 27.01 39.60
C ALA A 386 10.60 26.07 40.65
N THR A 387 9.92 25.91 41.78
CA THR A 387 10.29 24.89 42.76
C THR A 387 10.03 23.51 42.16
N ILE A 388 11.01 22.62 42.28
CA ILE A 388 10.88 21.21 41.94
C ILE A 388 10.84 20.40 43.22
N ARG A 389 9.79 19.60 43.41
CA ARG A 389 9.79 18.52 44.40
C ARG A 389 10.23 17.23 43.72
N VAL A 390 11.23 16.57 44.29
CA VAL A 390 11.81 15.36 43.73
C VAL A 390 11.54 14.19 44.67
N GLU A 391 11.04 13.09 44.11
CA GLU A 391 10.86 11.82 44.80
C GLU A 391 11.68 10.73 44.10
N ILE A 392 12.63 10.13 44.82
CA ILE A 392 13.44 9.02 44.31
C ILE A 392 13.03 7.73 45.03
N TRP A 393 12.69 6.73 44.24
CA TRP A 393 12.38 5.37 44.67
C TRP A 393 13.52 4.47 44.20
N SER A 394 14.25 3.87 45.15
CA SER A 394 15.36 2.95 44.88
C SER A 394 15.32 1.74 45.80
N ASP A 395 16.04 0.69 45.39
CA ASP A 395 16.05 -0.64 46.02
C ASP A 395 16.38 -0.71 47.51
N ASP A 396 16.96 0.35 48.09
CA ASP A 396 17.65 0.28 49.37
C ASP A 396 16.80 0.73 50.59
N ASP A 397 15.64 1.37 50.41
CA ASP A 397 14.91 2.00 51.52
C ASP A 397 13.45 1.54 51.70
N HIS A 398 13.12 1.23 52.95
CA HIS A 398 11.82 0.80 53.44
C HIS A 398 10.67 1.72 52.99
N PHE A 399 9.81 1.23 52.08
CA PHE A 399 8.45 1.68 51.75
C PHE A 399 8.20 3.18 51.41
N LEU A 400 9.19 4.07 51.53
CA LEU A 400 9.06 5.52 51.38
C LEU A 400 10.14 6.07 50.44
N PRO A 401 9.79 7.01 49.55
CA PRO A 401 10.76 7.64 48.65
C PRO A 401 11.66 8.63 49.38
N LYS A 402 12.87 8.81 48.88
CA LYS A 402 13.72 9.94 49.26
C LYS A 402 13.15 11.20 48.64
N LYS A 403 12.75 12.16 49.47
CA LYS A 403 12.18 13.43 49.04
C LYS A 403 13.13 14.58 49.28
N PHE A 404 13.25 15.47 48.31
CA PHE A 404 13.95 16.73 48.46
C PHE A 404 13.40 17.77 47.49
N THR A 405 13.76 19.02 47.72
CA THR A 405 13.41 20.12 46.82
C THR A 405 14.65 20.60 46.09
N GLY A 406 14.45 21.06 44.86
CA GLY A 406 15.40 21.85 44.10
C GLY A 406 14.66 22.97 43.38
N GLU A 407 15.36 23.67 42.51
CA GLU A 407 14.82 24.83 41.83
C GLU A 407 15.25 24.84 40.37
N LEU A 408 14.32 25.19 39.49
CA LEU A 408 14.53 25.34 38.07
C LEU A 408 14.47 26.84 37.75
N PRO A 409 15.58 27.47 37.31
CA PRO A 409 15.61 28.91 37.12
C PRO A 409 14.75 29.33 35.91
N PRO A 410 14.41 30.63 35.79
CA PRO A 410 13.72 31.13 34.62
C PRO A 410 14.48 30.84 33.32
N ALA A 411 13.77 30.50 32.25
CA ALA A 411 14.35 30.01 30.99
C ALA A 411 13.65 30.59 29.76
N ALA A 412 13.43 31.91 29.75
CA ALA A 412 12.82 32.61 28.62
C ALA A 412 13.51 32.29 27.28
N GLU A 413 14.84 32.14 27.28
CA GLU A 413 15.63 31.78 26.09
C GLU A 413 15.32 30.37 25.58
N VAL A 414 15.28 29.36 26.46
CA VAL A 414 14.94 27.97 26.10
C VAL A 414 13.55 27.92 25.47
N VAL A 415 12.60 28.65 26.03
CA VAL A 415 11.23 28.73 25.51
C VAL A 415 11.20 29.42 24.15
N ALA A 416 11.94 30.52 23.97
CA ALA A 416 12.03 31.23 22.70
C ALA A 416 12.65 30.34 21.60
N LEU A 417 13.73 29.63 21.91
CA LEU A 417 14.39 28.70 20.99
C LEU A 417 13.51 27.50 20.65
N TYR A 418 12.74 26.98 21.60
CA TYR A 418 11.75 25.93 21.32
C TYR A 418 10.69 26.43 20.33
N ARG A 419 10.10 27.61 20.58
CA ARG A 419 9.08 28.21 19.69
C ARG A 419 9.65 28.50 18.31
N GLN A 420 10.90 28.94 18.22
CA GLN A 420 11.60 29.14 16.96
C GLN A 420 11.76 27.82 16.20
N TRP A 421 12.27 26.78 16.85
CA TRP A 421 12.40 25.45 16.25
C TRP A 421 11.04 24.91 15.80
N GLN A 422 10.02 25.00 16.66
CA GLN A 422 8.66 24.52 16.38
C GLN A 422 8.06 25.23 15.15
N SER A 423 8.23 26.54 15.05
CA SER A 423 7.77 27.33 13.90
C SER A 423 8.44 26.88 12.61
N GLN A 424 9.77 26.67 12.63
CA GLN A 424 10.52 26.20 11.47
C GLN A 424 10.16 24.75 11.10
N TYR A 425 9.99 23.88 12.09
CA TYR A 425 9.58 22.49 11.90
C TYR A 425 8.21 22.42 11.21
N ASN A 426 7.23 23.18 11.73
CA ASN A 426 5.89 23.25 11.16
C ASN A 426 5.87 23.87 9.76
N ALA A 427 6.78 24.81 9.45
CA ALA A 427 6.89 25.41 8.12
C ALA A 427 7.42 24.44 7.03
N GLN A 428 8.11 23.36 7.42
CA GLN A 428 8.59 22.32 6.51
C GLN A 428 7.54 21.24 6.23
N LEU A 429 6.47 21.18 7.02
CA LEU A 429 5.41 20.22 6.83
C LEU A 429 4.45 20.68 5.71
N PRO A 430 4.01 19.77 4.82
CA PRO A 430 3.04 20.10 3.78
C PRO A 430 1.79 20.75 4.36
N SER A 431 1.33 21.85 3.75
CA SER A 431 0.19 22.61 4.25
C SER A 431 -1.11 21.77 4.20
N GLY A 432 -1.61 21.35 5.36
CA GLY A 432 -3.00 20.91 5.53
C GLY A 432 -4.00 22.05 5.35
N PRO A 433 -5.33 21.78 5.32
CA PRO A 433 -6.35 22.80 5.09
C PRO A 433 -6.24 23.98 6.09
N LYS A 434 -6.00 25.18 5.57
CA LYS A 434 -5.79 26.42 6.35
C LYS A 434 -7.08 26.88 7.03
N ARG A 435 -7.02 27.27 8.32
CA ARG A 435 -8.04 28.13 8.95
C ARG A 435 -7.78 29.61 8.64
N SER A 436 -8.84 30.38 8.76
CA SER A 436 -9.00 31.79 8.40
C SER A 436 -8.52 32.80 9.46
N ASN A 437 -7.90 32.39 10.58
CA ASN A 437 -7.52 33.33 11.64
C ASN A 437 -6.14 33.01 12.28
N PRO A 438 -5.17 33.95 12.32
CA PRO A 438 -3.80 33.72 12.82
C PRO A 438 -3.64 33.77 14.35
N ALA A 439 -4.73 33.92 15.11
CA ALA A 439 -4.70 34.18 16.56
C ALA A 439 -4.90 32.93 17.45
N ASP A 440 -5.11 31.75 16.85
CA ASP A 440 -5.31 30.50 17.60
C ASP A 440 -3.96 29.81 17.84
N ASN A 441 -3.58 29.63 19.12
CA ASN A 441 -2.32 28.98 19.54
C ASN A 441 -2.28 27.44 19.33
N CYS A 442 -3.29 26.85 18.70
CA CYS A 442 -3.34 25.42 18.41
C CYS A 442 -2.99 25.13 16.95
N SER A 443 -1.95 24.31 16.74
CA SER A 443 -1.47 23.90 15.42
C SER A 443 -2.54 23.12 14.65
N ASN A 444 -2.76 23.46 13.37
CA ASN A 444 -3.42 22.60 12.39
C ASN A 444 -2.59 21.32 12.20
N SER A 445 -2.83 20.28 12.98
CA SER A 445 -1.96 19.12 13.06
C SER A 445 -2.60 17.87 12.45
N TYR A 446 -2.50 17.73 11.12
CA TYR A 446 -2.79 16.46 10.44
C TYR A 446 -1.55 15.57 10.44
N ARG A 447 -1.71 14.24 10.29
CA ARG A 447 -0.60 13.36 9.92
C ARG A 447 -0.34 13.54 8.44
N ILE A 448 0.94 13.68 8.04
CA ILE A 448 1.26 14.27 6.75
C ILE A 448 2.21 13.37 5.96
N LYS A 449 1.87 13.12 4.69
CA LYS A 449 2.78 12.53 3.71
C LYS A 449 3.87 13.52 3.37
N TYR A 450 5.11 13.16 3.71
CA TYR A 450 6.28 13.93 3.33
C TYR A 450 6.44 13.95 1.81
N ASN A 451 6.66 15.14 1.23
CA ASN A 451 6.75 15.32 -0.21
C ASN A 451 8.20 15.61 -0.60
N GLU A 452 8.90 14.63 -1.17
CA GLU A 452 10.35 14.72 -1.48
C GLU A 452 10.70 15.84 -2.49
N ASN A 453 9.70 16.39 -3.20
CA ASN A 453 9.89 17.38 -4.27
C ASN A 453 9.39 18.80 -3.92
N GLN A 454 9.07 19.12 -2.67
CA GLN A 454 8.68 20.49 -2.29
C GLN A 454 9.90 21.35 -1.96
N THR A 455 10.19 22.32 -2.84
CA THR A 455 11.06 23.47 -2.53
C THR A 455 10.34 24.43 -1.59
N THR A 456 10.43 24.20 -0.29
CA THR A 456 10.11 25.22 0.72
C THR A 456 11.29 26.19 0.82
N ASN A 457 11.04 27.50 0.79
CA ASN A 457 12.05 28.58 0.97
C ASN A 457 12.79 28.57 2.34
N PHE A 458 12.65 27.50 3.13
CA PHE A 458 13.35 27.27 4.39
C PHE A 458 14.40 26.17 4.21
N SER A 459 15.67 26.51 4.40
CA SER A 459 16.76 25.53 4.37
C SER A 459 16.64 24.56 5.55
N ILE A 460 16.74 23.25 5.29
CA ILE A 460 16.85 22.18 6.30
C ILE A 460 18.00 22.48 7.29
N ASP A 461 19.05 23.15 6.83
CA ASP A 461 20.19 23.55 7.67
C ASP A 461 19.81 24.57 8.74
N SER A 462 18.83 25.45 8.45
CA SER A 462 18.30 26.40 9.43
C SER A 462 17.58 25.68 10.58
N LEU A 463 16.77 24.66 10.24
CA LEU A 463 16.07 23.85 11.24
C LEU A 463 17.04 23.06 12.12
N ARG A 464 18.06 22.44 11.53
CA ARG A 464 19.13 21.74 12.26
C ARG A 464 19.88 22.69 13.20
N THR A 465 20.18 23.90 12.72
CA THR A 465 20.84 24.94 13.53
C THR A 465 19.96 25.34 14.72
N SER A 466 18.67 25.61 14.49
CA SER A 466 17.72 25.96 15.55
C SER A 466 17.57 24.84 16.58
N ALA A 467 17.54 23.58 16.13
CA ALA A 467 17.47 22.43 17.03
C ALA A 467 18.73 22.31 17.90
N GLN A 468 19.93 22.48 17.31
CA GLN A 468 21.19 22.43 18.04
C GLN A 468 21.32 23.58 19.05
N GLN A 469 20.88 24.79 18.68
CA GLN A 469 20.80 25.93 19.59
C GLN A 469 19.88 25.64 20.77
N PHE A 470 18.70 25.08 20.51
CA PHE A 470 17.76 24.67 21.54
C PHE A 470 18.38 23.62 22.49
N GLU A 471 18.96 22.52 21.98
CA GLU A 471 19.57 21.48 22.82
C GLU A 471 20.73 22.02 23.67
N THR A 472 21.54 22.91 23.10
CA THR A 472 22.65 23.56 23.81
C THR A 472 22.11 24.43 24.95
N SER A 473 21.09 25.26 24.67
CA SER A 473 20.47 26.13 25.68
C SER A 473 19.73 25.32 26.75
N LEU A 474 19.02 24.25 26.38
CA LEU A 474 18.37 23.32 27.30
C LEU A 474 19.37 22.73 28.30
N ASN A 475 20.50 22.21 27.81
CA ASN A 475 21.51 21.63 28.69
C ASN A 475 22.27 22.68 29.50
N ALA A 476 22.49 23.88 28.96
CA ALA A 476 23.03 25.00 29.75
C ALA A 476 22.09 25.37 30.90
N TRP A 477 20.78 25.39 30.64
CA TRP A 477 19.75 25.65 31.65
C TRP A 477 19.69 24.55 32.72
N LEU A 478 19.72 23.28 32.33
CA LEU A 478 19.72 22.15 33.26
C LEU A 478 21.06 22.00 34.01
N LYS A 479 22.13 22.63 33.55
CA LYS A 479 23.42 22.73 34.29
C LYS A 479 23.48 23.88 35.28
N SER A 480 22.41 24.66 35.47
CA SER A 480 22.39 25.74 36.45
C SER A 480 22.70 25.22 37.85
N ASP A 481 23.34 26.05 38.69
CA ASP A 481 23.70 25.64 40.05
C ASP A 481 22.48 25.17 40.87
N SER A 482 21.30 25.78 40.63
CA SER A 482 20.04 25.44 41.28
C SER A 482 19.48 24.07 40.89
N PHE A 483 19.60 23.68 39.61
CA PHE A 483 19.11 22.39 39.12
C PHE A 483 20.17 21.29 39.27
N ARG A 484 21.46 21.62 39.22
CA ARG A 484 22.57 20.66 39.37
C ARG A 484 22.45 19.83 40.65
N ILE A 485 21.92 20.40 41.73
CA ILE A 485 21.66 19.69 42.99
C ILE A 485 20.71 18.50 42.78
N ILE A 486 19.73 18.63 41.89
CA ILE A 486 18.79 17.56 41.53
C ILE A 486 19.54 16.50 40.72
N GLU A 487 20.27 16.91 39.70
CA GLU A 487 21.04 15.99 38.85
C GLU A 487 22.07 15.18 39.65
N ASP A 488 22.85 15.84 40.51
CA ASP A 488 23.83 15.20 41.39
C ASP A 488 23.17 14.15 42.28
N LYS A 489 22.00 14.45 42.84
CA LYS A 489 21.25 13.49 43.66
C LYS A 489 20.71 12.32 42.86
N LEU A 490 20.24 12.53 41.63
CA LEU A 490 19.84 11.43 40.75
C LEU A 490 21.03 10.52 40.46
N ARG A 491 22.19 11.11 40.11
CA ARG A 491 23.43 10.37 39.81
C ARG A 491 24.02 9.64 41.02
N GLN A 492 23.77 10.12 42.23
CA GLN A 492 24.17 9.44 43.47
C GLN A 492 23.26 8.25 43.83
N ASN A 493 22.02 8.20 43.33
CA ASN A 493 21.02 7.20 43.72
C ASN A 493 20.75 6.12 42.66
N PHE A 494 21.25 6.29 41.43
CA PHE A 494 21.06 5.34 40.34
C PHE A 494 22.40 4.90 39.73
N ASP A 495 22.48 3.64 39.31
CA ASP A 495 23.61 3.15 38.50
C ASP A 495 23.35 3.43 37.01
N PRO A 496 24.37 3.78 36.20
CA PRO A 496 24.23 3.97 34.75
C PRO A 496 23.54 2.81 34.00
N ASN A 497 23.61 1.58 34.52
CA ASN A 497 23.01 0.40 33.90
C ASN A 497 21.58 0.10 34.38
N ASP A 498 21.05 0.88 35.32
CA ASP A 498 19.69 0.74 35.84
C ASP A 498 18.64 1.14 34.80
N GLU A 499 17.51 0.44 34.80
CA GLU A 499 16.30 0.90 34.11
C GLU A 499 15.62 1.97 34.97
N VAL A 500 15.94 3.23 34.71
CA VAL A 500 15.42 4.38 35.49
C VAL A 500 14.26 5.04 34.75
N ARG A 501 13.14 5.20 35.44
CA ARG A 501 12.02 6.00 34.94
C ARG A 501 12.12 7.40 35.51
N VAL A 502 12.13 8.41 34.64
CA VAL A 502 12.09 9.81 35.05
C VAL A 502 10.76 10.39 34.63
N VAL A 503 9.94 10.82 35.60
CA VAL A 503 8.60 11.36 35.35
C VAL A 503 8.62 12.85 35.62
N ILE A 504 8.35 13.65 34.58
CA ILE A 504 8.15 15.09 34.71
C ILE A 504 6.67 15.34 34.96
N GLN A 505 6.34 15.76 36.17
CA GLN A 505 4.97 16.07 36.57
C GLN A 505 4.78 17.58 36.62
N THR A 506 3.84 18.09 35.83
CA THR A 506 3.59 19.54 35.77
C THR A 506 2.18 19.82 35.25
N GLN A 507 1.70 21.06 35.43
CA GLN A 507 0.50 21.61 34.79
C GLN A 507 0.83 22.55 33.62
N ASN A 508 2.11 22.77 33.37
CA ASN A 508 2.55 23.75 32.38
C ASN A 508 2.66 23.09 30.99
N ASP A 509 1.83 23.54 30.06
CA ASP A 509 1.78 23.02 28.69
C ASP A 509 3.13 23.15 27.95
N LEU A 510 3.91 24.21 28.22
CA LEU A 510 5.24 24.38 27.60
C LEU A 510 6.23 23.34 28.10
N LEU A 511 6.20 23.02 29.40
CA LEU A 511 7.10 22.02 29.97
C LEU A 511 6.77 20.61 29.47
N TRP A 512 5.53 20.32 29.09
CA TRP A 512 5.18 19.06 28.40
C TRP A 512 5.77 18.97 26.98
N ARG A 513 5.94 20.11 26.31
CA ARG A 513 6.49 20.19 24.95
C ARG A 513 8.01 20.05 24.90
N ILE A 514 8.72 20.36 25.99
CA ILE A 514 10.18 20.22 26.03
C ILE A 514 10.59 18.75 25.80
N PRO A 515 11.53 18.47 24.87
CA PRO A 515 12.07 17.14 24.66
C PRO A 515 13.10 16.81 25.76
N TRP A 516 12.61 16.55 26.98
CA TRP A 516 13.42 16.28 28.18
C TRP A 516 14.47 15.18 28.03
N HIS A 517 14.29 14.28 27.07
CA HIS A 517 15.27 13.23 26.77
C HIS A 517 16.57 13.74 26.13
N CYS A 518 16.59 14.99 25.67
CA CYS A 518 17.81 15.67 25.21
C CYS A 518 18.68 16.17 26.37
N TRP A 519 18.20 16.06 27.62
CA TRP A 519 19.01 16.28 28.80
C TRP A 519 20.17 15.27 28.84
N GLU A 520 21.40 15.78 28.98
CA GLU A 520 22.64 15.01 29.00
C GLU A 520 22.64 13.84 30.00
N PHE A 521 21.86 13.91 31.08
CA PHE A 521 21.64 12.79 31.99
C PHE A 521 21.26 11.49 31.25
N PHE A 522 20.39 11.54 30.24
CA PHE A 522 19.96 10.34 29.50
C PHE A 522 21.03 9.78 28.54
N GLN A 523 22.12 10.50 28.31
CA GLN A 523 23.27 9.99 27.58
C GLN A 523 24.11 9.07 28.47
N ASP A 524 24.28 9.45 29.73
CA ASP A 524 25.03 8.68 30.73
C ASP A 524 24.23 7.49 31.28
N TYR A 525 22.90 7.57 31.24
CA TYR A 525 21.98 6.51 31.68
C TYR A 525 21.22 5.93 30.47
N PRO A 526 21.83 5.04 29.66
CA PRO A 526 21.28 4.59 28.38
C PRO A 526 19.95 3.84 28.48
N LYS A 527 19.61 3.29 29.65
CA LYS A 527 18.32 2.61 29.92
C LYS A 527 17.32 3.50 30.66
N ALA A 528 17.66 4.76 30.93
CA ALA A 528 16.72 5.73 31.47
C ALA A 528 15.84 6.29 30.35
N GLU A 529 14.57 6.54 30.65
CA GLU A 529 13.65 7.21 29.74
C GLU A 529 12.67 8.12 30.49
N VAL A 530 12.24 9.19 29.80
CA VAL A 530 11.36 10.20 30.34
C VAL A 530 9.90 9.95 29.99
N ALA A 531 9.02 10.20 30.95
CA ALA A 531 7.58 10.30 30.76
C ALA A 531 7.03 11.61 31.34
N LEU A 532 5.84 11.99 30.88
CA LEU A 532 5.09 13.14 31.36
C LEU A 532 3.92 12.66 32.24
N SER A 533 3.53 13.47 33.23
CA SER A 533 2.32 13.25 34.02
C SER A 533 1.63 14.56 34.35
N GLY A 534 0.31 14.50 34.46
CA GLY A 534 -0.49 15.53 35.12
C GLY A 534 -0.51 15.38 36.66
N PRO A 535 -1.15 16.32 37.37
CA PRO A 535 -1.22 16.35 38.84
C PRO A 535 -2.25 15.40 39.44
N ASN A 536 -3.33 15.09 38.71
CA ASN A 536 -4.53 14.43 39.25
C ASN A 536 -4.65 12.97 38.75
N ASN A 537 -3.69 12.13 39.13
CA ASN A 537 -3.57 10.74 38.64
C ASN A 537 -3.52 9.74 39.81
N ASP A 538 -4.53 9.78 40.70
CA ASP A 538 -4.53 9.03 41.97
C ASP A 538 -5.36 7.74 41.97
N ARG A 539 -6.08 7.45 40.88
CA ARG A 539 -6.99 6.30 40.83
C ARG A 539 -6.30 5.06 40.27
N LYS A 540 -6.23 4.02 41.10
CA LYS A 540 -5.83 2.67 40.69
C LYS A 540 -6.96 1.94 39.96
N VAL A 541 -6.62 1.28 38.86
CA VAL A 541 -7.52 0.46 38.06
C VAL A 541 -7.30 -1.00 38.43
N LYS A 542 -8.39 -1.73 38.71
CA LYS A 542 -8.32 -3.17 38.94
C LYS A 542 -8.02 -3.87 37.62
N VAL A 543 -6.98 -4.69 37.61
CA VAL A 543 -6.54 -5.44 36.44
C VAL A 543 -6.80 -6.93 36.64
N ALA A 544 -7.46 -7.55 35.66
CA ALA A 544 -7.59 -9.00 35.54
C ALA A 544 -6.42 -9.59 34.73
N ALA A 545 -5.91 -10.76 35.14
CA ALA A 545 -4.95 -11.53 34.34
C ALA A 545 -5.67 -12.17 33.14
N ARG A 546 -5.01 -12.23 31.98
CA ARG A 546 -5.59 -12.74 30.73
C ARG A 546 -4.58 -13.60 29.98
N ASN A 547 -5.03 -14.72 29.43
CA ASN A 547 -4.15 -15.72 28.81
C ASN A 547 -3.54 -15.28 27.47
N ARG A 548 -4.13 -14.30 26.79
CA ARG A 548 -3.69 -13.81 25.47
C ARG A 548 -3.94 -12.32 25.36
N LEU A 549 -2.94 -11.59 24.88
CA LEU A 549 -3.00 -10.14 24.65
C LEU A 549 -4.07 -9.81 23.60
N ARG A 550 -4.97 -8.88 23.90
CA ARG A 550 -5.96 -8.34 22.95
C ARG A 550 -5.62 -6.91 22.57
N ILE A 551 -5.42 -6.68 21.28
CA ILE A 551 -5.11 -5.37 20.71
C ILE A 551 -6.26 -4.95 19.81
N LEU A 552 -6.85 -3.79 20.10
CA LEU A 552 -7.76 -3.11 19.19
C LEU A 552 -7.00 -2.08 18.38
N VAL A 553 -7.13 -2.14 17.06
CA VAL A 553 -6.49 -1.27 16.10
C VAL A 553 -7.57 -0.51 15.36
N ILE A 554 -7.54 0.81 15.44
CA ILE A 554 -8.43 1.70 14.70
C ILE A 554 -7.56 2.42 13.66
N LEU A 555 -7.78 2.07 12.39
CA LEU A 555 -7.21 2.77 11.25
C LEU A 555 -8.25 3.79 10.80
N GLY A 556 -8.02 5.05 11.13
CA GLY A 556 -8.89 6.17 10.80
C GLY A 556 -8.79 6.59 9.33
N ASP A 557 -9.19 7.82 9.05
CA ASP A 557 -9.11 8.40 7.70
C ASP A 557 -7.69 8.29 7.13
N SER A 558 -7.58 7.74 5.92
CA SER A 558 -6.32 7.46 5.23
C SER A 558 -5.93 8.54 4.20
N GLN A 559 -6.71 9.63 4.08
CA GLN A 559 -6.41 10.73 3.17
C GLN A 559 -4.99 11.27 3.43
N GLY A 560 -4.05 11.06 2.50
CA GLY A 560 -2.70 11.59 2.61
C GLY A 560 -1.78 10.90 3.62
N ILE A 561 -2.09 9.67 4.06
CA ILE A 561 -1.21 8.82 4.89
C ILE A 561 -1.34 7.33 4.51
N ASP A 562 -0.29 6.53 4.70
CA ASP A 562 -0.32 5.09 4.43
C ASP A 562 -0.64 4.27 5.69
N VAL A 563 -1.94 4.12 5.97
CA VAL A 563 -2.43 3.26 7.05
C VAL A 563 -2.26 1.76 6.76
N ASN A 564 -2.01 1.36 5.51
CA ASN A 564 -1.80 -0.04 5.13
C ASN A 564 -0.42 -0.54 5.56
N ALA A 565 0.61 0.32 5.51
CA ALA A 565 1.91 0.01 6.09
C ALA A 565 1.81 -0.22 7.61
N ASP A 566 1.03 0.60 8.33
CA ASP A 566 0.75 0.39 9.76
C ASP A 566 0.05 -0.97 10.00
N ARG A 567 -0.95 -1.30 9.17
CA ARG A 567 -1.66 -2.58 9.20
C ARG A 567 -0.72 -3.77 9.06
N GLN A 568 0.22 -3.72 8.11
CA GLN A 568 1.19 -4.80 7.89
C GLN A 568 2.16 -4.98 9.07
N ILE A 569 2.64 -3.86 9.64
CA ILE A 569 3.50 -3.90 10.83
C ILE A 569 2.77 -4.58 11.99
N ILE A 570 1.51 -4.21 12.22
CA ILE A 570 0.71 -4.75 13.32
C ILE A 570 0.36 -6.22 13.08
N ALA A 571 0.01 -6.61 11.85
CA ALA A 571 -0.30 -8.00 11.49
C ALA A 571 0.90 -8.96 11.70
N SER A 572 2.12 -8.43 11.74
CA SER A 572 3.35 -9.22 11.95
C SER A 572 3.65 -9.52 13.43
N LEU A 573 2.85 -9.02 14.37
CA LEU A 573 3.03 -9.27 15.81
C LEU A 573 2.69 -10.74 16.18
N PRO A 574 3.65 -11.54 16.67
CA PRO A 574 3.37 -12.89 17.12
C PRO A 574 2.60 -12.88 18.46
N ALA A 575 1.68 -13.85 18.63
CA ALA A 575 1.02 -14.17 19.91
C ALA A 575 0.02 -13.14 20.51
N ALA A 576 -0.65 -12.32 19.68
CA ALA A 576 -1.78 -11.47 20.11
C ALA A 576 -3.10 -11.84 19.40
N GLU A 577 -4.24 -11.53 20.01
CA GLU A 577 -5.53 -11.39 19.31
C GLU A 577 -5.63 -9.93 18.84
N ILE A 578 -5.66 -9.72 17.53
CA ILE A 578 -5.66 -8.39 16.93
C ILE A 578 -7.00 -8.22 16.22
N VAL A 579 -7.73 -7.16 16.58
CA VAL A 579 -8.95 -6.73 15.89
C VAL A 579 -8.67 -5.40 15.24
N ILE A 580 -8.86 -5.33 13.92
CA ILE A 580 -8.60 -4.15 13.10
C ILE A 580 -9.94 -3.59 12.62
N LEU A 581 -10.17 -2.32 12.90
CA LEU A 581 -11.25 -1.51 12.35
C LEU A 581 -10.67 -0.57 11.30
N GLU A 582 -11.08 -0.74 10.04
CA GLU A 582 -10.63 0.06 8.92
C GLU A 582 -11.70 1.10 8.58
N GLN A 583 -11.38 2.37 8.79
CA GLN A 583 -12.26 3.51 8.62
C GLN A 583 -13.67 3.32 9.22
N PRO A 584 -13.78 2.90 10.49
CA PRO A 584 -15.05 2.49 11.08
C PRO A 584 -16.04 3.64 11.23
N THR A 585 -17.32 3.31 11.40
CA THR A 585 -18.31 4.26 11.90
C THR A 585 -18.17 4.48 13.42
N LYS A 586 -18.75 5.56 13.94
CA LYS A 586 -18.84 5.80 15.40
C LYS A 586 -19.44 4.61 16.13
N GLU A 587 -20.54 4.06 15.60
CA GLU A 587 -21.26 2.93 16.18
C GLU A 587 -20.40 1.65 16.23
N GLU A 588 -19.61 1.41 15.19
CA GLU A 588 -18.68 0.27 15.16
C GLU A 588 -17.54 0.43 16.16
N CYS A 589 -17.00 1.64 16.29
CA CYS A 589 -16.01 2.00 17.30
C CYS A 589 -16.55 1.76 18.71
N ASP A 590 -17.71 2.32 19.04
CA ASP A 590 -18.33 2.20 20.37
C ASP A 590 -18.63 0.75 20.71
N ARG A 591 -19.25 0.01 19.78
CA ARG A 591 -19.57 -1.41 19.96
C ARG A 591 -18.32 -2.26 20.20
N THR A 592 -17.23 -1.99 19.47
CA THR A 592 -16.01 -2.81 19.54
C THR A 592 -15.15 -2.45 20.75
N LEU A 593 -14.97 -1.16 21.05
CA LEU A 593 -14.32 -0.70 22.28
C LEU A 593 -15.07 -1.20 23.53
N GLY A 594 -16.40 -1.31 23.45
CA GLY A 594 -17.29 -1.85 24.48
C GLY A 594 -17.32 -3.36 24.64
N ASP A 595 -16.42 -4.14 24.00
CA ASP A 595 -16.35 -5.60 24.14
C ASP A 595 -16.24 -6.02 25.62
N GLU A 596 -17.09 -6.98 26.03
CA GLU A 596 -17.15 -7.51 27.40
C GLU A 596 -15.87 -8.21 27.80
N LYS A 597 -15.24 -8.89 26.84
CA LYS A 597 -13.84 -9.28 26.98
C LYS A 597 -13.05 -7.99 26.80
N GLY A 598 -12.75 -7.09 27.72
CA GLY A 598 -12.06 -5.82 27.35
C GLY A 598 -10.76 -5.89 26.49
N TRP A 599 -10.05 -4.78 26.37
CA TRP A 599 -8.83 -4.67 25.56
C TRP A 599 -7.60 -4.52 26.45
N ASP A 600 -6.42 -4.90 25.99
CA ASP A 600 -5.17 -4.65 26.72
C ASP A 600 -4.44 -3.43 26.14
N ILE A 601 -4.44 -3.33 24.81
CA ILE A 601 -3.85 -2.23 24.04
C ILE A 601 -4.87 -1.65 23.06
N LEU A 602 -4.99 -0.32 23.03
CA LEU A 602 -5.67 0.43 21.99
C LEU A 602 -4.64 1.11 21.11
N PHE A 603 -4.72 0.91 19.81
CA PHE A 603 -3.88 1.59 18.84
C PHE A 603 -4.75 2.39 17.88
N PHE A 604 -4.44 3.67 17.71
CA PHE A 604 -5.07 4.55 16.72
C PHE A 604 -4.00 5.05 15.73
N SER A 605 -4.28 4.87 14.43
CA SER A 605 -3.51 5.47 13.34
C SER A 605 -4.48 6.23 12.44
N GLY A 606 -4.26 7.53 12.26
CA GLY A 606 -5.16 8.38 11.50
C GLY A 606 -4.92 9.86 11.81
N HIS A 607 -5.78 10.72 11.25
CA HIS A 607 -5.77 12.14 11.57
C HIS A 607 -6.38 12.42 12.94
N SER A 608 -5.76 13.32 13.69
CA SER A 608 -6.29 13.81 14.96
C SER A 608 -5.87 15.25 15.19
N TYR A 609 -6.73 16.08 15.75
CA TYR A 609 -6.44 17.48 16.06
C TYR A 609 -7.23 17.96 17.27
N SER A 610 -6.78 19.01 17.95
CA SER A 610 -7.57 19.71 18.97
C SER A 610 -8.38 20.85 18.36
N LYS A 611 -9.58 21.08 18.89
CA LYS A 611 -10.40 22.25 18.53
C LYS A 611 -9.72 23.56 18.96
N ALA A 612 -10.33 24.70 18.60
CA ALA A 612 -9.79 26.04 18.88
C ALA A 612 -9.55 26.31 20.38
N ASP A 613 -10.22 25.56 21.26
CA ASP A 613 -10.08 25.63 22.71
C ASP A 613 -8.81 24.97 23.24
N CYS A 614 -8.03 24.29 22.39
CA CYS A 614 -6.83 23.53 22.75
C CYS A 614 -7.06 22.47 23.84
N SER A 615 -8.31 22.13 24.11
CA SER A 615 -8.71 21.24 25.20
C SER A 615 -9.57 20.09 24.71
N THR A 616 -10.19 20.21 23.52
CA THR A 616 -11.01 19.15 22.93
C THR A 616 -10.30 18.47 21.77
N GLY A 617 -9.76 17.28 22.02
CA GLY A 617 -9.19 16.40 21.01
C GLY A 617 -10.24 15.68 20.18
N VAL A 618 -9.98 15.60 18.87
CA VAL A 618 -10.80 14.96 17.85
C VAL A 618 -9.95 13.93 17.11
N ILE A 619 -10.49 12.72 16.93
CA ILE A 619 -9.94 11.68 16.06
C ILE A 619 -10.84 11.52 14.83
N GLN A 620 -10.26 11.46 13.65
CA GLN A 620 -11.00 11.28 12.41
C GLN A 620 -11.07 9.79 12.06
N LEU A 621 -12.28 9.23 12.07
CA LEU A 621 -12.49 7.81 11.83
C LEU A 621 -12.52 7.49 10.33
N ASN A 622 -13.14 8.36 9.53
CA ASN A 622 -13.23 8.22 8.08
C ASN A 622 -13.49 9.60 7.43
N GLU A 623 -13.73 9.64 6.12
CA GLU A 623 -13.99 10.91 5.38
C GLU A 623 -15.21 11.70 5.87
N LYS A 624 -16.15 11.05 6.58
CA LYS A 624 -17.45 11.62 6.97
C LYS A 624 -17.62 11.79 8.48
N GLU A 625 -16.94 10.95 9.27
CA GLU A 625 -17.14 10.85 10.71
C GLU A 625 -15.88 11.14 11.51
N GLN A 626 -16.06 11.94 12.56
CA GLN A 626 -15.03 12.34 13.52
C GLN A 626 -15.58 12.16 14.93
N LEU A 627 -14.72 11.79 15.88
CA LEU A 627 -15.09 11.45 17.24
C LEU A 627 -14.27 12.27 18.23
N THR A 628 -14.90 12.87 19.23
CA THR A 628 -14.17 13.54 20.33
C THR A 628 -13.80 12.53 21.41
N ILE A 629 -12.75 12.82 22.18
CA ILE A 629 -12.43 11.98 23.35
C ILE A 629 -13.54 12.05 24.41
N GLU A 630 -14.30 13.14 24.45
CA GLU A 630 -15.47 13.27 25.32
C GLU A 630 -16.60 12.32 24.90
N GLU A 631 -16.87 12.17 23.60
CA GLU A 631 -17.81 11.17 23.07
C GLU A 631 -17.36 9.74 23.42
N LEU A 632 -16.05 9.49 23.44
CA LEU A 632 -15.47 8.19 23.82
C LEU A 632 -15.42 7.92 25.32
N ARG A 633 -15.71 8.92 26.17
CA ARG A 633 -15.42 8.88 27.60
C ARG A 633 -15.99 7.65 28.30
N ASP A 634 -17.26 7.35 28.07
CA ASP A 634 -17.96 6.26 28.75
C ASP A 634 -17.46 4.88 28.30
N VAL A 635 -17.25 4.72 26.99
CA VAL A 635 -16.78 3.46 26.40
C VAL A 635 -15.31 3.21 26.75
N LEU A 636 -14.44 4.23 26.68
CA LEU A 636 -13.04 4.12 27.12
C LEU A 636 -12.94 3.87 28.61
N SER A 637 -13.75 4.53 29.45
CA SER A 637 -13.79 4.25 30.89
C SER A 637 -14.16 2.79 31.17
N SER A 638 -15.11 2.25 30.39
CA SER A 638 -15.49 0.84 30.46
C SER A 638 -14.36 -0.08 29.99
N ALA A 639 -13.67 0.25 28.91
CA ALA A 639 -12.53 -0.51 28.41
C ALA A 639 -11.36 -0.52 29.42
N ILE A 640 -11.07 0.63 30.05
CA ILE A 640 -10.06 0.77 31.12
C ILE A 640 -10.43 -0.09 32.32
N ALA A 641 -11.69 -0.04 32.76
CA ALA A 641 -12.19 -0.91 33.82
C ALA A 641 -12.11 -2.41 33.45
N ARG A 642 -12.03 -2.73 32.15
CA ARG A 642 -11.88 -4.07 31.59
C ARG A 642 -10.48 -4.35 31.04
N ASN A 643 -9.46 -3.74 31.64
CA ASN A 643 -8.03 -4.01 31.44
C ASN A 643 -7.28 -3.20 30.37
N LEU A 644 -7.89 -2.18 29.76
CA LEU A 644 -7.16 -1.33 28.82
C LEU A 644 -6.10 -0.52 29.58
N HIS A 645 -4.82 -0.85 29.34
CA HIS A 645 -3.71 -0.31 30.12
C HIS A 645 -2.69 0.49 29.29
N LEU A 646 -2.73 0.37 27.97
CA LEU A 646 -1.88 1.14 27.07
C LEU A 646 -2.71 1.62 25.87
N ALA A 647 -2.68 2.92 25.61
CA ALA A 647 -3.15 3.46 24.33
C ALA A 647 -2.01 4.12 23.55
N ILE A 648 -1.97 3.92 22.25
CA ILE A 648 -0.94 4.47 21.37
C ILE A 648 -1.68 5.28 20.31
N PHE A 649 -1.46 6.60 20.32
CA PHE A 649 -2.02 7.51 19.34
C PHE A 649 -0.91 7.93 18.38
N ASN A 650 -0.84 7.23 17.26
CA ASN A 650 0.13 7.50 16.20
C ASN A 650 -0.39 8.61 15.27
N SER A 651 -0.67 9.77 15.85
CA SER A 651 -1.35 10.90 15.25
C SER A 651 -0.74 12.24 15.71
N CYS A 652 -1.22 13.37 15.16
CA CYS A 652 -0.47 14.63 15.18
C CYS A 652 -0.82 15.64 16.27
N ASP A 653 -1.80 15.36 17.12
CA ASP A 653 -2.07 16.16 18.32
C ASP A 653 -2.06 15.32 19.59
N GLY A 654 -0.87 14.84 19.94
CA GLY A 654 -0.73 13.90 21.02
C GLY A 654 -0.92 14.50 22.42
N LEU A 655 -0.48 15.73 22.66
CA LEU A 655 -0.51 16.33 24.01
C LEU A 655 -1.91 16.79 24.43
N GLY A 656 -2.70 17.35 23.51
CA GLY A 656 -4.11 17.68 23.78
C GLY A 656 -4.93 16.44 24.11
N LEU A 657 -4.75 15.38 23.29
CA LEU A 657 -5.36 14.06 23.53
C LEU A 657 -4.90 13.46 24.85
N ALA A 658 -3.59 13.48 25.14
CA ALA A 658 -3.04 12.91 26.37
C ALA A 658 -3.64 13.56 27.63
N ARG A 659 -3.89 14.87 27.61
CA ARG A 659 -4.54 15.58 28.71
C ARG A 659 -5.95 15.07 28.97
N GLN A 660 -6.79 14.94 27.93
CA GLN A 660 -8.15 14.42 28.09
C GLN A 660 -8.18 12.93 28.45
N LEU A 661 -7.26 12.14 27.92
CA LEU A 661 -7.13 10.72 28.27
C LEU A 661 -6.62 10.53 29.70
N ALA A 662 -5.82 11.48 30.23
CA ALA A 662 -5.40 11.49 31.62
C ALA A 662 -6.59 11.58 32.58
N ASP A 663 -7.62 12.37 32.23
CA ASP A 663 -8.86 12.50 33.02
C ASP A 663 -9.66 11.18 33.08
N LEU A 664 -9.40 10.24 32.16
CA LEU A 664 -9.95 8.89 32.18
C LEU A 664 -9.14 7.91 33.04
N HIS A 665 -8.01 8.37 33.60
CA HIS A 665 -7.06 7.58 34.38
C HIS A 665 -6.48 6.38 33.62
N LEU A 666 -6.37 6.47 32.29
CA LEU A 666 -5.70 5.45 31.49
C LEU A 666 -4.25 5.28 32.01
N PRO A 667 -3.79 4.05 32.30
CA PRO A 667 -2.50 3.85 32.96
C PRO A 667 -1.31 4.44 32.19
N GLN A 668 -1.24 4.18 30.88
CA GLN A 668 -0.14 4.63 30.02
C GLN A 668 -0.68 5.03 28.64
N THR A 669 -0.15 6.12 28.09
CA THR A 669 -0.41 6.53 26.71
C THR A 669 0.91 6.84 26.01
N ILE A 670 1.06 6.47 24.74
CA ILE A 670 2.13 6.99 23.88
C ILE A 670 1.52 7.95 22.89
N VAL A 671 2.06 9.16 22.83
CA VAL A 671 1.57 10.25 21.97
C VAL A 671 2.74 11.00 21.33
N MET A 672 2.46 11.81 20.31
CA MET A 672 3.45 12.67 19.66
C MET A 672 3.33 14.13 20.14
N ARG A 673 4.46 14.76 20.51
CA ARG A 673 4.49 16.16 20.99
C ARG A 673 4.05 17.17 19.93
N GLU A 674 4.45 16.92 18.68
CA GLU A 674 4.18 17.74 17.50
C GLU A 674 3.82 16.81 16.33
N PRO A 675 3.30 17.33 15.20
CA PRO A 675 2.94 16.52 14.05
C PRO A 675 4.11 15.67 13.54
N MET A 676 3.87 14.37 13.31
CA MET A 676 4.90 13.43 12.90
C MET A 676 4.73 13.01 11.43
N PRO A 677 5.78 13.07 10.59
CA PRO A 677 5.74 12.54 9.23
C PRO A 677 5.41 11.04 9.21
N ASP A 678 4.62 10.63 8.22
CA ASP A 678 4.05 9.28 8.13
C ASP A 678 5.09 8.14 8.21
N ARG A 679 6.19 8.27 7.45
CA ARG A 679 7.28 7.29 7.42
C ARG A 679 8.03 7.20 8.75
N ALA A 680 8.20 8.33 9.45
CA ALA A 680 8.81 8.34 10.77
C ALA A 680 7.89 7.66 11.79
N ALA A 681 6.60 7.97 11.75
CA ALA A 681 5.57 7.38 12.62
C ALA A 681 5.51 5.84 12.47
N GLN A 682 5.48 5.34 11.24
CA GLN A 682 5.53 3.91 10.93
C GLN A 682 6.82 3.26 11.45
N LYS A 683 7.97 3.92 11.28
CA LYS A 683 9.26 3.41 11.76
C LYS A 683 9.29 3.30 13.28
N PHE A 684 8.83 4.34 13.98
CA PHE A 684 8.72 4.35 15.43
C PHE A 684 7.87 3.17 15.91
N LEU A 685 6.69 3.02 15.32
CA LEU A 685 5.73 1.98 15.68
C LEU A 685 6.32 0.59 15.51
N LYS A 686 6.93 0.31 14.35
CA LYS A 686 7.58 -0.97 14.06
C LYS A 686 8.64 -1.33 15.09
N ASP A 687 9.55 -0.40 15.38
CA ASP A 687 10.65 -0.66 16.29
C ASP A 687 10.15 -0.78 17.74
N PHE A 688 9.23 0.10 18.17
CA PHE A 688 8.61 0.04 19.50
C PHE A 688 7.93 -1.31 19.74
N LEU A 689 7.04 -1.73 18.82
CA LEU A 689 6.31 -2.99 18.93
C LEU A 689 7.25 -4.19 18.93
N SER A 690 8.31 -4.17 18.12
CA SER A 690 9.32 -5.22 18.12
C SER A 690 10.04 -5.35 19.46
N TYR A 691 10.45 -4.23 20.07
CA TYR A 691 11.11 -4.27 21.38
C TYR A 691 10.14 -4.65 22.50
N TYR A 692 8.92 -4.11 22.49
CA TYR A 692 7.93 -4.36 23.53
C TYR A 692 7.45 -5.81 23.52
N SER A 693 7.23 -6.39 22.32
CA SER A 693 6.89 -7.82 22.16
C SER A 693 8.03 -8.77 22.52
N SER A 694 9.30 -8.32 22.43
CA SER A 694 10.45 -9.11 22.90
C SER A 694 10.58 -9.18 24.44
N GLY A 695 9.70 -8.50 25.18
CA GLY A 695 9.65 -8.52 26.65
C GLY A 695 10.42 -7.41 27.35
N LYS A 696 10.92 -6.42 26.62
CA LYS A 696 11.50 -5.20 27.22
C LYS A 696 10.40 -4.37 27.91
N SER A 697 10.81 -3.55 28.88
CA SER A 697 9.89 -2.62 29.55
C SER A 697 9.40 -1.53 28.60
N LEU A 698 8.25 -0.91 28.93
CA LEU A 698 7.67 0.19 28.12
C LEU A 698 8.70 1.31 27.87
N TYR A 699 9.40 1.72 28.91
CA TYR A 699 10.38 2.81 28.89
C TYR A 699 11.59 2.48 28.01
N VAL A 700 12.18 1.31 28.20
CA VAL A 700 13.30 0.86 27.36
C VAL A 700 12.87 0.66 25.91
N SER A 701 11.65 0.18 25.66
CA SER A 701 11.13 0.00 24.30
C SER A 701 10.95 1.32 23.56
N VAL A 702 10.41 2.36 24.22
CA VAL A 702 10.30 3.71 23.65
C VAL A 702 11.69 4.32 23.42
N ARG A 703 12.62 4.15 24.37
CA ARG A 703 14.00 4.63 24.26
C ARG A 703 14.72 4.08 23.05
N GLU A 704 14.67 2.76 22.88
CA GLU A 704 15.32 2.08 21.77
C GLU A 704 14.67 2.42 20.43
N ALA A 705 13.34 2.57 20.39
CA ALA A 705 12.62 3.02 19.19
C ALA A 705 13.02 4.46 18.79
N ARG A 706 13.10 5.38 19.77
CA ARG A 706 13.59 6.75 19.52
C ARG A 706 15.05 6.79 19.06
N LYS A 707 15.92 5.95 19.63
CA LYS A 707 17.31 5.82 19.18
C LYS A 707 17.40 5.33 17.73
N LYS A 708 16.48 4.46 17.30
CA LYS A 708 16.41 4.04 15.89
C LYS A 708 15.86 5.15 14.99
N LEU A 709 14.91 5.96 15.46
CA LEU A 709 14.40 7.13 14.73
C LEU A 709 15.49 8.15 14.43
N GLN A 710 16.49 8.32 15.29
CA GLN A 710 17.61 9.25 15.04
C GLN A 710 18.33 8.96 13.70
N LYS A 711 18.31 7.70 13.25
CA LYS A 711 18.89 7.33 11.95
C LYS A 711 18.13 7.89 10.75
N LEU A 712 16.89 8.32 10.95
CA LEU A 712 16.04 8.95 9.95
C LEU A 712 16.05 10.49 10.05
N GLU A 713 16.76 11.08 11.01
CA GLU A 713 16.85 12.55 11.15
C GLU A 713 17.53 13.29 10.00
N PRO A 714 18.37 12.67 9.13
CA PRO A 714 18.77 13.31 7.88
C PRO A 714 17.58 13.72 7.00
N ASP A 715 16.55 12.86 6.93
CA ASP A 715 15.35 13.03 6.11
C ASP A 715 14.19 13.65 6.89
N PHE A 716 14.11 13.40 8.19
CA PHE A 716 13.06 13.86 9.10
C PHE A 716 13.68 14.51 10.36
N PRO A 717 14.16 15.75 10.27
CA PRO A 717 14.88 16.40 11.36
C PRO A 717 14.11 16.35 12.68
N ASN A 718 14.81 15.94 13.75
CA ASN A 718 14.26 15.86 15.12
C ASN A 718 13.05 14.92 15.29
N ALA A 719 12.82 13.96 14.38
CA ALA A 719 11.73 12.98 14.53
C ALA A 719 11.79 12.19 15.84
N SER A 720 12.99 11.99 16.42
CA SER A 720 13.14 11.34 17.72
C SER A 720 12.64 12.17 18.90
N TRP A 721 12.38 13.48 18.70
CA TRP A 721 11.88 14.38 19.72
C TRP A 721 10.38 14.22 20.00
N LEU A 722 9.65 13.60 19.07
CA LEU A 722 8.19 13.66 19.04
C LEU A 722 7.53 12.63 19.97
N PRO A 723 7.91 11.33 19.96
CA PRO A 723 7.23 10.33 20.77
C PRO A 723 7.49 10.55 22.26
N VAL A 724 6.43 10.47 23.07
CA VAL A 724 6.51 10.60 24.52
C VAL A 724 5.51 9.70 25.24
N ILE A 725 5.93 9.17 26.38
CA ILE A 725 5.07 8.43 27.29
C ILE A 725 4.33 9.42 28.18
N TRP A 726 3.03 9.26 28.28
CA TRP A 726 2.19 9.85 29.31
C TRP A 726 1.86 8.79 30.36
N GLN A 727 2.24 9.03 31.61
CA GLN A 727 2.07 8.09 32.71
C GLN A 727 1.02 8.57 33.71
N ASN A 728 0.09 7.68 34.06
CA ASN A 728 -0.68 7.77 35.31
C ASN A 728 0.19 7.27 36.47
N GLN A 729 0.48 8.14 37.45
CA GLN A 729 1.37 7.83 38.57
C GLN A 729 0.82 6.79 39.56
N ALA A 730 -0.51 6.63 39.64
CA ALA A 730 -1.11 5.60 40.48
C ALA A 730 -0.82 4.17 39.97
N GLU A 731 -0.40 4.04 38.72
CA GLU A 731 -0.21 2.76 38.02
C GLU A 731 1.23 2.50 37.62
N ARG A 732 1.66 1.25 37.79
CA ARG A 732 2.98 0.79 37.32
C ARG A 732 2.87 0.32 35.87
N PRO A 733 3.73 0.82 34.94
CA PRO A 733 3.85 0.29 33.59
C PRO A 733 4.11 -1.22 33.60
N ARG A 734 3.42 -1.94 32.72
CA ARG A 734 3.55 -3.40 32.60
C ARG A 734 4.50 -3.80 31.48
N ASN A 735 5.19 -4.91 31.69
CA ASN A 735 5.94 -5.58 30.64
C ASN A 735 5.00 -6.59 29.94
N LEU A 736 5.09 -6.70 28.61
CA LEU A 736 4.19 -7.56 27.84
C LEU A 736 4.29 -9.04 28.29
N VAL A 737 5.47 -9.49 28.72
CA VAL A 737 5.72 -10.86 29.19
C VAL A 737 5.11 -11.15 30.56
N SER A 738 4.99 -10.15 31.46
CA SER A 738 4.34 -10.38 32.76
C SER A 738 2.81 -10.50 32.68
N ALA A 739 2.21 -10.11 31.54
CA ALA A 739 0.80 -10.32 31.26
C ALA A 739 0.50 -11.76 30.79
N ILE A 740 1.48 -12.44 30.17
CA ILE A 740 1.33 -13.79 29.59
C ILE A 740 1.64 -14.89 30.62
N ASP A 741 2.57 -14.65 31.57
CA ASP A 741 3.18 -15.71 32.40
C ASP A 741 2.44 -15.99 33.73
N SER A 742 1.13 -15.70 33.83
CA SER A 742 0.35 -16.01 35.05
C SER A 742 -0.10 -17.48 35.15
N GLU A 743 0.03 -18.26 34.07
CA GLU A 743 -0.42 -19.66 34.03
C GLU A 743 0.52 -20.67 34.70
N SER A 744 1.80 -20.34 34.93
CA SER A 744 2.71 -21.26 35.63
C SER A 744 2.49 -21.29 37.15
N ARG A 745 1.62 -20.44 37.70
CA ARG A 745 1.27 -20.39 39.14
C ARG A 745 0.02 -21.18 39.56
N SER A 746 -0.74 -21.75 38.63
CA SER A 746 -1.98 -22.49 38.93
C SER A 746 -1.81 -24.01 38.99
N PHE A 747 -0.73 -24.55 38.41
CA PHE A 747 -0.53 -26.01 38.34
C PHE A 747 0.21 -26.64 39.54
N TYR A 748 0.77 -25.85 40.47
CA TYR A 748 1.53 -26.36 41.62
C TYR A 748 0.89 -26.13 43.00
N THR A 749 -0.32 -25.57 43.06
CA THR A 749 -1.06 -25.38 44.33
C THR A 749 -2.19 -26.38 44.57
N ASN A 750 -2.39 -27.36 43.68
CA ASN A 750 -3.33 -28.49 43.88
C ASN A 750 -2.64 -29.86 43.98
N LEU A 751 -1.34 -29.88 44.32
CA LEU A 751 -0.59 -31.09 44.66
C LEU A 751 0.41 -30.79 45.78
N MET A 752 -0.11 -30.34 46.93
CA MET A 752 0.42 -30.59 48.28
C MET A 752 -0.73 -30.63 49.27
#